data_AF-A0A972J230-F1
#
_entry.id   AF-A0A972J230-F1
#
_cell.length_a   1.000
_cell.length_b   1.000
_cell.length_c   1.000
_cell.angle_alpha   90.00
_cell.angle_beta   90.00
_cell.angle_gamma   90.00
#
_symmetry.space_group_name_H-M   'P 1'
#
loop_
_entity.id
_entity.type
_entity.pdbx_description
1 polymer ?
#
loop_
_entity_poly.entity_id
_entity_poly.type
_entity_poly.pdbx_seq_one_letter_code
_entity_poly.pdbx_strand_id
1 'polypeptide(L)'
;DESAEIIMLEKGPYVSFANCGLPYHIGGTIQDRDQLLVITHKDLKDLLNVEARTNSEVLSIDRQNKTVTVKDLTAGREYHESYDKLVLATGAVPIIPPLPGVDLPGVYVLHNIPEMDAIENYLADKSPKRVVVVGGGYVGLEIAENLADKGLQVSVVEMLNQIMAPVDFELAAVVHHHLAFHKVGLVLGDGLKSIEKVDADGSLQVNLASGEALPTDMVVLAIGVRPETSLAKAAGLELGVRGTIVTNDQMQTSDPDIYAVGDDAQVTHNILKQPTFLALAGPASREGRAAADAIAGRPMKFPGVQGTSVVKVFDLTVASTGLNQRQLEQAGLPFESVIIHSNSHASYYPGAAQMALKLLFSPEDGRIYGAQAVGPDGVDKRIDVMAAAIKGKLSVYDLEELELCYAPPFGSSRDPVNIAGFAAGNILRGDAPVKHWNEVEALDRSAWLILDVRLPEEGTLGSIPGSRNIPLQQLRERLSELPKDRKILVYCATGQRSYFAVRILRQRGFDAHNLSGGYKTYAYAVSPQSHTPEPETKTMTLPKAAAPTPAGSEYQLDACGLQCPGPILKLYNKVKEMGDGDIVTVKATDYGFANDVGAWAKTTGNTLLSLENAGGVITARVQKGLSVEESEEASAMSKNGSQNGRQKDMTMIVFSGELDKAIAAFIIANGFASMGQRATLFFTFWGLNLLRKDNPPAIKKNLIERMFGWMMPRGANKAILSQMHMLGVGTGMIKSLMKQKNVDSLPELIKTAQQNGVRLLACQMTMDLMGIRQEELIDGVEVAGVATMAADATTTNTHFFI
;
A
#
# COMPACT_ATOMS: atom_id res chain seq x y z
N ASP A 1 -10.88 -11.60 47.31
CA ASP A 1 -11.38 -11.85 48.67
C ASP A 1 -11.74 -13.31 48.70
N GLU A 2 -11.02 -14.12 49.46
CA GLU A 2 -11.22 -15.58 49.47
C GLU A 2 -12.51 -15.99 50.20
N SER A 3 -13.10 -15.06 50.95
CA SER A 3 -14.35 -15.29 51.68
C SER A 3 -15.60 -14.90 50.88
N ALA A 4 -15.44 -14.26 49.72
CA ALA A 4 -16.55 -13.89 48.87
C ALA A 4 -17.07 -15.09 48.09
N GLU A 5 -18.39 -15.28 48.10
CA GLU A 5 -19.07 -16.19 47.17
C GLU A 5 -19.26 -15.48 45.82
N ILE A 6 -18.76 -16.09 44.74
CA ILE A 6 -18.83 -15.51 43.40
C ILE A 6 -19.60 -16.48 42.50
N ILE A 7 -20.80 -16.06 42.11
CA ILE A 7 -21.67 -16.77 41.16
C ILE A 7 -21.66 -16.02 39.83
N MET A 8 -21.41 -16.74 38.74
CA MET A 8 -21.47 -16.21 37.38
C MET A 8 -22.59 -16.91 36.61
N LEU A 9 -23.52 -16.13 36.05
CA LEU A 9 -24.67 -16.63 35.31
C LEU A 9 -24.46 -16.34 33.82
N GLU A 10 -24.44 -17.38 33.00
CA GLU A 10 -24.25 -17.28 31.55
C GLU A 10 -25.43 -17.96 30.84
N LYS A 11 -26.08 -17.22 29.94
CA LYS A 11 -27.21 -17.71 29.16
C LYS A 11 -26.79 -18.81 28.20
N GLY A 12 -25.63 -18.67 27.57
CA GLY A 12 -25.07 -19.62 26.63
C GLY A 12 -24.47 -20.85 27.30
N PRO A 13 -24.05 -21.84 26.49
CA PRO A 13 -23.45 -23.07 27.00
C PRO A 13 -21.98 -22.91 27.40
N TYR A 14 -21.31 -21.82 27.01
CA TYR A 14 -19.88 -21.60 27.20
C TYR A 14 -19.60 -20.28 27.91
N VAL A 15 -18.61 -20.30 28.79
CA VAL A 15 -18.03 -19.12 29.44
C VAL A 15 -16.64 -18.87 28.89
N SER A 16 -16.16 -17.63 28.96
CA SER A 16 -14.77 -17.27 28.64
C SER A 16 -14.28 -17.81 27.28
N PHE A 17 -15.14 -17.81 26.26
CA PHE A 17 -14.74 -18.23 24.92
C PHE A 17 -14.08 -17.07 24.14
N ALA A 18 -13.28 -17.40 23.14
CA ALA A 18 -12.56 -16.43 22.33
C ALA A 18 -13.43 -15.90 21.19
N ASN A 19 -14.29 -14.90 21.46
CA ASN A 19 -15.18 -14.27 20.46
C ASN A 19 -14.40 -13.80 19.22
N CYS A 20 -13.20 -13.23 19.42
CA CYS A 20 -12.34 -12.74 18.33
C CYS A 20 -11.74 -13.89 17.48
N GLY A 21 -11.78 -15.13 17.97
CA GLY A 21 -11.31 -16.31 17.25
C GLY A 21 -12.34 -16.91 16.29
N LEU A 22 -13.63 -16.54 16.40
CA LEU A 22 -14.71 -17.20 15.64
C LEU A 22 -14.53 -17.09 14.11
N PRO A 23 -14.23 -15.92 13.52
CA PRO A 23 -14.01 -15.84 12.06
C PRO A 23 -12.85 -16.71 11.60
N TYR A 24 -11.77 -16.79 12.39
CA TYR A 24 -10.58 -17.56 12.07
C TYR A 24 -10.76 -19.08 12.17
N HIS A 25 -11.71 -19.54 13.00
CA HIS A 25 -12.14 -20.93 12.98
C HIS A 25 -12.98 -21.22 11.74
N ILE A 26 -13.93 -20.33 11.42
CA ILE A 26 -14.73 -20.44 10.18
C ILE A 26 -13.83 -20.47 8.94
N GLY A 27 -12.71 -19.74 8.90
CA GLY A 27 -11.75 -19.82 7.80
C GLY A 27 -10.82 -21.04 7.82
N GLY A 28 -10.75 -21.75 8.94
CA GLY A 28 -9.86 -22.91 9.14
C GLY A 28 -8.44 -22.56 9.57
N THR A 29 -8.15 -21.29 9.87
CA THR A 29 -6.86 -20.85 10.43
C THR A 29 -6.68 -21.40 11.85
N ILE A 30 -7.72 -21.27 12.68
CA ILE A 30 -7.81 -22.01 13.96
C ILE A 30 -8.50 -23.33 13.63
N GLN A 31 -7.74 -24.42 13.57
CA GLN A 31 -8.29 -25.71 13.15
C GLN A 31 -9.13 -26.40 14.22
N ASP A 32 -8.74 -26.24 15.48
CA ASP A 32 -9.36 -26.93 16.60
C ASP A 32 -10.36 -26.01 17.32
N ARG A 33 -11.64 -26.40 17.28
CA ARG A 33 -12.75 -25.68 17.90
C ARG A 33 -12.53 -25.48 19.40
N ASP A 34 -11.93 -26.46 20.07
CA ASP A 34 -11.73 -26.42 21.52
C ASP A 34 -10.70 -25.36 21.95
N GLN A 35 -9.85 -24.87 21.04
CA GLN A 35 -8.97 -23.73 21.32
C GLN A 35 -9.74 -22.42 21.55
N LEU A 36 -10.99 -22.33 21.10
CA LEU A 36 -11.85 -21.19 21.37
C LEU A 36 -12.42 -21.22 22.80
N LEU A 37 -12.37 -22.37 23.48
CA LEU A 37 -12.86 -22.55 24.84
C LEU A 37 -11.72 -22.34 25.86
N VAL A 38 -11.40 -21.07 26.12
CA VAL A 38 -10.18 -20.70 26.88
C VAL A 38 -10.23 -21.19 28.34
N ILE A 39 -11.39 -21.08 28.99
CA ILE A 39 -11.60 -21.52 30.39
C ILE A 39 -12.99 -22.15 30.50
N THR A 40 -13.09 -23.33 31.12
CA THR A 40 -14.39 -23.97 31.38
C THR A 40 -14.99 -23.53 32.72
N HIS A 41 -16.29 -23.77 32.92
CA HIS A 41 -16.95 -23.55 34.21
C HIS A 41 -16.31 -24.37 35.35
N LYS A 42 -15.79 -25.57 35.03
CA LYS A 42 -15.06 -26.41 35.98
C LYS A 42 -13.73 -25.77 36.36
N ASP A 43 -12.98 -25.26 35.39
CA ASP A 43 -11.69 -24.59 35.65
C ASP A 43 -11.89 -23.35 36.53
N LEU A 44 -12.94 -22.57 36.29
CA LEU A 44 -13.30 -21.43 37.14
C LEU A 44 -13.56 -21.85 38.60
N LYS A 45 -14.23 -22.99 38.80
CA LYS A 45 -14.47 -23.51 40.15
C LYS A 45 -13.19 -24.04 40.80
N ASP A 46 -12.41 -24.84 40.07
CA ASP A 46 -11.22 -25.50 40.60
C ASP A 46 -10.07 -24.52 40.87
N LEU A 47 -9.91 -23.48 40.03
CA LEU A 47 -8.82 -22.52 40.13
C LEU A 47 -9.16 -21.27 40.95
N LEU A 48 -10.39 -20.79 40.86
CA LEU A 48 -10.80 -19.48 41.40
C LEU A 48 -11.98 -19.58 42.38
N ASN A 49 -12.48 -20.78 42.65
CA ASN A 49 -13.69 -21.01 43.46
C ASN A 49 -14.94 -20.25 42.97
N VAL A 50 -14.98 -19.91 41.67
CA VAL A 50 -16.13 -19.22 41.05
C VAL A 50 -17.14 -20.25 40.58
N GLU A 51 -18.39 -20.13 41.03
CA GLU A 51 -19.48 -20.97 40.56
C GLU A 51 -20.09 -20.40 39.28
N ALA A 52 -19.66 -20.93 38.13
CA ALA A 52 -20.20 -20.57 36.84
C ALA A 52 -21.36 -21.50 36.44
N ARG A 53 -22.55 -20.92 36.25
CA ARG A 53 -23.77 -21.62 35.82
C ARG A 53 -24.09 -21.23 34.38
N THR A 54 -23.77 -22.10 33.43
CA THR A 54 -24.13 -21.94 32.02
C THR A 54 -25.60 -22.32 31.78
N ASN A 55 -26.13 -22.00 30.60
CA ASN A 55 -27.54 -22.21 30.26
C ASN A 55 -28.50 -21.61 31.31
N SER A 56 -28.10 -20.50 31.93
CA SER A 56 -28.82 -19.82 33.01
C SER A 56 -29.06 -18.36 32.62
N GLU A 57 -30.30 -18.03 32.26
CA GLU A 57 -30.68 -16.69 31.82
C GLU A 57 -31.27 -15.88 32.97
N VAL A 58 -30.68 -14.72 33.27
CA VAL A 58 -31.29 -13.75 34.18
C VAL A 58 -32.45 -13.06 33.46
N LEU A 59 -33.65 -13.13 34.04
CA LEU A 59 -34.88 -12.57 33.47
C LEU A 59 -35.23 -11.19 34.02
N SER A 60 -34.91 -10.93 35.30
CA SER A 60 -35.23 -9.68 35.98
C SER A 60 -34.33 -9.43 37.19
N ILE A 61 -34.20 -8.16 37.57
CA ILE A 61 -33.46 -7.70 38.75
C ILE A 61 -34.44 -7.00 39.69
N ASP A 62 -34.57 -7.50 40.92
CA ASP A 62 -35.26 -6.82 42.01
C ASP A 62 -34.23 -6.12 42.90
N ARG A 63 -34.13 -4.80 42.71
CA ARG A 63 -33.17 -3.96 43.44
C ARG A 63 -33.53 -3.78 44.91
N GLN A 64 -34.82 -3.83 45.25
CA GLN A 64 -35.27 -3.59 46.63
C GLN A 64 -34.96 -4.80 47.51
N ASN A 65 -35.21 -6.00 46.98
CA ASN A 65 -34.95 -7.25 47.68
C ASN A 65 -33.53 -7.80 47.44
N LYS A 66 -32.75 -7.15 46.57
CA LYS A 66 -31.41 -7.58 46.14
C LYS A 66 -31.38 -9.02 45.63
N THR A 67 -32.28 -9.32 44.70
CA THR A 67 -32.34 -10.63 44.05
C THR A 67 -32.42 -10.50 42.54
N VAL A 68 -32.02 -11.56 41.85
CA VAL A 68 -32.25 -11.75 40.41
C VAL A 68 -33.13 -12.98 40.19
N THR A 69 -34.01 -12.92 39.20
CA THR A 69 -34.79 -14.09 38.77
C THR A 69 -34.02 -14.78 37.65
N VAL A 70 -33.72 -16.07 37.82
CA VAL A 70 -32.91 -16.85 36.88
C VAL A 70 -33.71 -18.00 36.34
N LYS A 71 -33.64 -18.22 35.02
CA LYS A 71 -34.20 -19.39 34.34
C LYS A 71 -33.08 -20.35 33.95
N ASP A 72 -33.12 -21.53 34.54
CA ASP A 72 -32.29 -22.66 34.12
C ASP A 72 -32.89 -23.24 32.83
N LEU A 73 -32.22 -22.99 31.70
CA LEU A 73 -32.68 -23.41 30.38
C LEU A 73 -32.58 -24.92 30.17
N THR A 74 -31.78 -25.62 30.98
CA THR A 74 -31.62 -27.07 30.91
C THR A 74 -32.74 -27.78 31.67
N ALA A 75 -33.02 -27.33 32.91
CA ALA A 75 -34.06 -27.93 33.76
C ALA A 75 -35.46 -27.31 33.55
N GLY A 76 -35.55 -26.16 32.86
CA GLY A 76 -36.81 -25.44 32.62
C GLY A 76 -37.42 -24.81 33.87
N ARG A 77 -36.64 -24.63 34.95
CA ARG A 77 -37.10 -24.06 36.22
C ARG A 77 -36.63 -22.62 36.39
N GLU A 78 -37.44 -21.84 37.11
CA GLU A 78 -37.07 -20.49 37.55
C GLU A 78 -36.76 -20.49 39.04
N TYR A 79 -35.79 -19.68 39.46
CA TYR A 79 -35.42 -19.50 40.87
C TYR A 79 -34.92 -18.07 41.12
N HIS A 80 -34.84 -17.69 42.39
CA HIS A 80 -34.24 -16.42 42.80
C HIS A 80 -32.84 -16.65 43.33
N GLU A 81 -31.92 -15.76 42.97
CA GLU A 81 -30.55 -15.70 43.51
C GLU A 81 -30.34 -14.35 44.18
N SER A 82 -29.85 -14.34 45.41
CA SER A 82 -29.58 -13.10 46.17
C SER A 82 -28.18 -12.57 45.89
N TYR A 83 -27.97 -11.26 46.02
CA TYR A 83 -26.65 -10.65 45.87
C TYR A 83 -26.40 -9.55 46.90
N ASP A 84 -25.15 -9.43 47.35
CA ASP A 84 -24.68 -8.22 48.04
C ASP A 84 -24.27 -7.15 47.04
N LYS A 85 -23.55 -7.57 45.99
CA LYS A 85 -23.13 -6.78 44.83
C LYS A 85 -23.44 -7.54 43.55
N LEU A 86 -23.91 -6.83 42.53
CA LEU A 86 -24.22 -7.37 41.20
C LEU A 86 -23.34 -6.70 40.15
N VAL A 87 -22.85 -7.46 39.17
CA VAL A 87 -22.13 -6.93 38.01
C VAL A 87 -22.90 -7.31 36.75
N LEU A 88 -23.29 -6.31 35.97
CA LEU A 88 -23.84 -6.48 34.63
C LEU A 88 -22.69 -6.45 33.64
N ALA A 89 -22.55 -7.52 32.86
CA ALA A 89 -21.59 -7.64 31.77
C ALA A 89 -22.28 -8.35 30.60
N THR A 90 -23.49 -7.89 30.27
CA THR A 90 -24.35 -8.53 29.26
C THR A 90 -23.88 -8.26 27.84
N GLY A 91 -22.87 -7.40 27.68
CA GLY A 91 -22.20 -7.13 26.43
C GLY A 91 -23.11 -6.40 25.43
N ALA A 92 -22.96 -6.75 24.15
CA ALA A 92 -23.73 -6.17 23.07
C ALA A 92 -24.28 -7.27 22.17
N VAL A 93 -25.38 -6.98 21.48
CA VAL A 93 -26.01 -7.91 20.53
C VAL A 93 -25.87 -7.39 19.10
N PRO A 94 -25.71 -8.28 18.09
CA PRO A 94 -25.73 -7.88 16.69
C PRO A 94 -26.98 -7.07 16.32
N ILE A 95 -26.79 -6.01 15.53
CA ILE A 95 -27.91 -5.24 14.98
C ILE A 95 -28.49 -6.04 13.81
N ILE A 96 -29.75 -6.47 13.96
CA ILE A 96 -30.56 -7.01 12.86
C ILE A 96 -31.46 -5.87 12.37
N PRO A 97 -31.30 -5.39 11.12
CA PRO A 97 -32.08 -4.26 10.64
C PRO A 97 -33.54 -4.72 10.40
N PRO A 98 -34.55 -3.86 10.65
CA PRO A 98 -35.95 -4.22 10.49
C PRO A 98 -36.37 -4.22 9.00
N LEU A 99 -35.71 -5.04 8.20
CA LEU A 99 -35.87 -5.15 6.75
C LEU A 99 -36.43 -6.54 6.38
N PRO A 100 -37.20 -6.67 5.28
CA PRO A 100 -37.72 -7.96 4.86
C PRO A 100 -36.59 -8.96 4.56
N GLY A 101 -36.77 -10.19 5.05
CA GLY A 101 -35.95 -11.36 4.72
C GLY A 101 -34.64 -11.52 5.50
N VAL A 102 -34.39 -10.68 6.51
CA VAL A 102 -33.21 -10.79 7.40
C VAL A 102 -33.24 -12.01 8.32
N ASP A 103 -34.39 -12.69 8.41
CA ASP A 103 -34.66 -13.90 9.19
C ASP A 103 -34.77 -15.17 8.31
N LEU A 104 -34.48 -15.06 7.01
CA LEU A 104 -34.52 -16.19 6.09
C LEU A 104 -33.41 -17.21 6.41
N PRO A 105 -33.66 -18.52 6.19
CA PRO A 105 -32.59 -19.52 6.18
C PRO A 105 -31.49 -19.13 5.17
N GLY A 106 -30.23 -19.19 5.60
CA GLY A 106 -29.08 -18.71 4.82
C GLY A 106 -28.61 -17.29 5.20
N VAL A 107 -29.33 -16.58 6.08
CA VAL A 107 -28.92 -15.30 6.65
C VAL A 107 -28.42 -15.50 8.09
N TYR A 108 -27.19 -15.05 8.35
CA TYR A 108 -26.50 -15.29 9.62
C TYR A 108 -25.95 -13.99 10.24
N VAL A 109 -25.70 -14.04 11.53
CA VAL A 109 -24.86 -13.10 12.29
C VAL A 109 -23.71 -13.90 12.90
N LEU A 110 -22.67 -13.22 13.39
CA LEU A 110 -21.57 -13.87 14.10
C LEU A 110 -21.22 -13.10 15.38
N HIS A 111 -21.49 -13.71 16.53
CA HIS A 111 -21.26 -13.16 17.86
C HIS A 111 -20.90 -14.23 18.90
N ASN A 112 -21.38 -15.48 18.75
CA ASN A 112 -21.08 -16.57 19.67
C ASN A 112 -20.76 -17.91 18.97
N ILE A 113 -20.36 -18.91 19.75
CA ILE A 113 -20.03 -20.26 19.24
C ILE A 113 -21.21 -20.93 18.53
N PRO A 114 -22.45 -20.97 19.08
CA PRO A 114 -23.59 -21.53 18.35
C PRO A 114 -23.84 -20.92 16.96
N GLU A 115 -23.66 -19.60 16.81
CA GLU A 115 -23.78 -18.92 15.51
C GLU A 115 -22.63 -19.28 14.56
N MET A 116 -21.41 -19.40 15.07
CA MET A 116 -20.27 -19.92 14.32
C MET A 116 -20.54 -21.35 13.83
N ASP A 117 -20.98 -22.24 14.72
CA ASP A 117 -21.34 -23.63 14.38
C ASP A 117 -22.45 -23.66 13.31
N ALA A 118 -23.43 -22.75 13.39
CA ALA A 118 -24.51 -22.66 12.40
C ALA A 118 -23.98 -22.25 11.01
N ILE A 119 -23.01 -21.33 10.94
CA ILE A 119 -22.34 -20.96 9.70
C ILE A 119 -21.54 -22.14 9.15
N GLU A 120 -20.74 -22.83 9.97
CA GLU A 120 -19.93 -23.97 9.54
C GLU A 120 -20.77 -25.14 9.03
N ASN A 121 -21.86 -25.46 9.73
CA ASN A 121 -22.82 -26.46 9.30
C ASN A 121 -23.45 -26.09 7.96
N TYR A 122 -23.80 -24.81 7.75
CA TYR A 122 -24.32 -24.35 6.47
C TYR A 122 -23.29 -24.46 5.34
N LEU A 123 -22.03 -24.09 5.60
CA LEU A 123 -20.94 -24.24 4.64
C LEU A 123 -20.74 -25.71 4.25
N ALA A 124 -20.80 -26.64 5.21
CA ALA A 124 -20.67 -28.08 4.96
C ALA A 124 -21.87 -28.67 4.21
N ASP A 125 -23.09 -28.37 4.66
CA ASP A 125 -24.32 -28.99 4.15
C ASP A 125 -24.76 -28.44 2.79
N LYS A 126 -24.57 -27.14 2.58
CA LYS A 126 -25.07 -26.43 1.38
C LYS A 126 -23.98 -26.08 0.38
N SER A 127 -22.71 -26.11 0.78
CA SER A 127 -21.57 -25.79 -0.09
C SER A 127 -21.79 -24.50 -0.91
N PRO A 128 -22.15 -23.37 -0.27
CA PRO A 128 -22.46 -22.12 -0.97
C PRO A 128 -21.24 -21.65 -1.78
N LYS A 129 -21.50 -21.00 -2.90
CA LYS A 129 -20.47 -20.46 -3.80
C LYS A 129 -20.32 -18.96 -3.66
N ARG A 130 -21.43 -18.27 -3.40
CA ARG A 130 -21.49 -16.81 -3.28
C ARG A 130 -21.96 -16.41 -1.89
N VAL A 131 -21.24 -15.47 -1.29
CA VAL A 131 -21.61 -14.87 -0.01
C VAL A 131 -21.64 -13.36 -0.13
N VAL A 132 -22.68 -12.75 0.44
CA VAL A 132 -22.74 -11.31 0.64
C VAL A 132 -22.57 -11.01 2.12
N VAL A 133 -21.56 -10.23 2.46
CA VAL A 133 -21.35 -9.70 3.81
C VAL A 133 -21.87 -8.27 3.84
N VAL A 134 -22.82 -7.98 4.72
CA VAL A 134 -23.42 -6.64 4.87
C VAL A 134 -22.78 -5.96 6.08
N GLY A 135 -22.02 -4.90 5.82
CA GLY A 135 -21.25 -4.14 6.81
C GLY A 135 -19.74 -4.32 6.62
N GLY A 136 -19.03 -3.21 6.43
CA GLY A 136 -17.57 -3.13 6.25
C GLY A 136 -16.81 -2.77 7.54
N GLY A 137 -17.33 -3.18 8.70
CA GLY A 137 -16.64 -3.07 10.00
C GLY A 137 -15.65 -4.23 10.23
N TYR A 138 -15.04 -4.29 11.42
CA TYR A 138 -14.03 -5.30 11.76
C TYR A 138 -14.53 -6.74 11.49
N VAL A 139 -15.65 -7.13 12.10
CA VAL A 139 -16.25 -8.48 11.96
C VAL A 139 -16.60 -8.77 10.51
N GLY A 140 -17.12 -7.78 9.78
CA GLY A 140 -17.48 -7.92 8.37
C GLY A 140 -16.28 -8.21 7.47
N LEU A 141 -15.14 -7.55 7.73
CA LEU A 141 -13.92 -7.80 6.98
C LEU A 141 -13.23 -9.11 7.39
N GLU A 142 -13.22 -9.45 8.68
CA GLU A 142 -12.69 -10.73 9.15
C GLU A 142 -13.46 -11.91 8.55
N ILE A 143 -14.80 -11.86 8.53
CA ILE A 143 -15.58 -12.94 7.92
C ILE A 143 -15.43 -12.97 6.40
N ALA A 144 -15.35 -11.80 5.74
CA ALA A 144 -15.14 -11.72 4.30
C ALA A 144 -13.80 -12.33 3.89
N GLU A 145 -12.72 -12.02 4.61
CA GLU A 145 -11.39 -12.62 4.43
C GLU A 145 -11.45 -14.14 4.58
N ASN A 146 -11.96 -14.63 5.71
CA ASN A 146 -11.95 -16.06 6.02
C ASN A 146 -12.82 -16.89 5.06
N LEU A 147 -13.90 -16.32 4.53
CA LEU A 147 -14.72 -16.98 3.50
C LEU A 147 -14.05 -16.93 2.11
N ALA A 148 -13.38 -15.82 1.77
CA ALA A 148 -12.62 -15.72 0.54
C ALA A 148 -11.43 -16.70 0.51
N ASP A 149 -10.71 -16.86 1.63
CA ASP A 149 -9.62 -17.83 1.79
C ASP A 149 -10.11 -19.29 1.65
N LYS A 150 -11.38 -19.56 1.94
CA LYS A 150 -12.05 -20.85 1.66
C LYS A 150 -12.47 -21.02 0.20
N GLY A 151 -12.16 -20.05 -0.67
CA GLY A 151 -12.47 -20.08 -2.10
C GLY A 151 -13.90 -19.69 -2.45
N LEU A 152 -14.64 -19.04 -1.54
CA LEU A 152 -15.98 -18.52 -1.85
C LEU A 152 -15.88 -17.17 -2.55
N GLN A 153 -16.83 -16.90 -3.44
CA GLN A 153 -16.98 -15.57 -4.05
C GLN A 153 -17.67 -14.63 -3.06
N VAL A 154 -16.93 -13.66 -2.53
CA VAL A 154 -17.42 -12.75 -1.50
C VAL A 154 -17.70 -11.36 -2.06
N SER A 155 -18.82 -10.77 -1.67
CA SER A 155 -19.11 -9.34 -1.86
C SER A 155 -19.34 -8.68 -0.51
N VAL A 156 -18.71 -7.53 -0.26
CA VAL A 156 -18.96 -6.69 0.92
C VAL A 156 -19.83 -5.51 0.50
N VAL A 157 -20.95 -5.32 1.19
CA VAL A 157 -21.87 -4.18 1.00
C VAL A 157 -21.78 -3.27 2.21
N GLU A 158 -21.43 -2.00 1.99
CA GLU A 158 -21.32 -0.99 3.03
C GLU A 158 -22.08 0.28 2.63
N MET A 159 -22.91 0.77 3.56
CA MET A 159 -23.75 1.95 3.37
C MET A 159 -22.92 3.24 3.31
N LEU A 160 -21.80 3.29 4.03
CA LEU A 160 -20.86 4.41 3.97
C LEU A 160 -20.05 4.38 2.66
N ASN A 161 -19.44 5.51 2.32
CA ASN A 161 -18.51 5.60 1.19
C ASN A 161 -17.16 4.91 1.44
N GLN A 162 -16.98 4.23 2.57
CA GLN A 162 -15.76 3.50 2.93
C GLN A 162 -16.06 2.37 3.92
N ILE A 163 -15.22 1.35 3.91
CA ILE A 163 -15.10 0.39 5.02
C ILE A 163 -14.28 1.01 6.17
N MET A 164 -14.20 0.30 7.30
CA MET A 164 -13.33 0.65 8.43
C MET A 164 -13.50 2.11 8.89
N ALA A 165 -14.72 2.46 9.31
CA ALA A 165 -15.06 3.79 9.83
C ALA A 165 -14.10 4.40 10.89
N PRO A 166 -13.32 3.64 11.67
CA PRO A 166 -12.29 4.19 12.57
C PRO A 166 -11.09 4.85 11.86
N VAL A 167 -10.75 4.46 10.63
CA VAL A 167 -9.72 5.14 9.82
C VAL A 167 -10.36 6.11 8.83
N ASP A 168 -9.60 7.12 8.41
CA ASP A 168 -10.07 8.10 7.43
C ASP A 168 -10.04 7.53 6.01
N PHE A 169 -10.84 8.13 5.13
CA PHE A 169 -11.14 7.63 3.79
C PHE A 169 -9.89 7.27 2.97
N GLU A 170 -8.84 8.09 2.95
CA GLU A 170 -7.64 7.81 2.16
C GLU A 170 -6.79 6.65 2.69
N LEU A 171 -6.95 6.26 3.95
CA LEU A 171 -6.37 5.03 4.48
C LEU A 171 -7.28 3.83 4.20
N ALA A 172 -8.60 3.99 4.32
CA ALA A 172 -9.56 2.97 3.93
C ALA A 172 -9.45 2.62 2.43
N ALA A 173 -9.13 3.60 1.57
CA ALA A 173 -8.88 3.38 0.16
C ALA A 173 -7.75 2.37 -0.10
N VAL A 174 -6.68 2.38 0.71
CA VAL A 174 -5.63 1.36 0.62
C VAL A 174 -6.20 -0.04 0.83
N VAL A 175 -7.14 -0.18 1.77
CA VAL A 175 -7.83 -1.44 2.08
C VAL A 175 -8.82 -1.81 0.97
N HIS A 176 -9.57 -0.86 0.40
CA HIS A 176 -10.49 -1.11 -0.71
C HIS A 176 -9.77 -1.74 -1.91
N HIS A 177 -8.61 -1.18 -2.27
CA HIS A 177 -7.78 -1.70 -3.35
C HIS A 177 -7.18 -3.08 -3.02
N HIS A 178 -6.94 -3.36 -1.73
CA HIS A 178 -6.47 -4.67 -1.29
C HIS A 178 -7.56 -5.74 -1.37
N LEU A 179 -8.81 -5.40 -1.05
CA LEU A 179 -9.97 -6.28 -1.29
C LEU A 179 -10.12 -6.59 -2.78
N ALA A 180 -9.97 -5.58 -3.65
CA ALA A 180 -10.00 -5.75 -5.10
C ALA A 180 -8.91 -6.71 -5.60
N PHE A 181 -7.69 -6.58 -5.05
CA PHE A 181 -6.58 -7.46 -5.35
C PHE A 181 -6.88 -8.93 -4.99
N HIS A 182 -7.60 -9.14 -3.89
CA HIS A 182 -8.10 -10.45 -3.45
C HIS A 182 -9.45 -10.85 -4.08
N LYS A 183 -9.90 -10.11 -5.11
CA LYS A 183 -11.14 -10.38 -5.88
C LYS A 183 -12.42 -10.39 -5.03
N VAL A 184 -12.40 -9.77 -3.86
CA VAL A 184 -13.60 -9.56 -3.04
C VAL A 184 -14.34 -8.37 -3.63
N GLY A 185 -15.59 -8.55 -4.05
CA GLY A 185 -16.39 -7.41 -4.52
C GLY A 185 -16.68 -6.43 -3.39
N LEU A 186 -16.73 -5.15 -3.72
CA LEU A 186 -16.97 -4.08 -2.75
C LEU A 186 -18.00 -3.10 -3.30
N VAL A 187 -19.11 -2.97 -2.59
CA VAL A 187 -20.18 -1.99 -2.87
C VAL A 187 -20.22 -0.99 -1.73
N LEU A 188 -19.81 0.25 -2.01
CA LEU A 188 -19.80 1.36 -1.06
C LEU A 188 -20.90 2.36 -1.38
N GLY A 189 -21.39 3.07 -0.36
CA GLY A 189 -22.40 4.11 -0.51
C GLY A 189 -23.80 3.60 -0.77
N ASP A 190 -24.05 2.30 -0.59
CA ASP A 190 -25.33 1.65 -0.87
C ASP A 190 -25.74 0.71 0.26
N GLY A 191 -27.00 0.82 0.69
CA GLY A 191 -27.53 0.13 1.86
C GLY A 191 -28.35 -1.09 1.49
N LEU A 192 -28.39 -2.08 2.38
CA LEU A 192 -29.33 -3.20 2.29
C LEU A 192 -30.79 -2.68 2.31
N LYS A 193 -31.62 -3.15 1.38
CA LYS A 193 -33.05 -2.84 1.30
C LYS A 193 -33.94 -4.04 1.63
N SER A 194 -33.66 -5.20 1.06
CA SER A 194 -34.33 -6.46 1.38
C SER A 194 -33.46 -7.66 1.02
N ILE A 195 -33.78 -8.82 1.59
CA ILE A 195 -33.26 -10.12 1.17
C ILE A 195 -34.44 -10.97 0.72
N GLU A 196 -34.33 -11.60 -0.45
CA GLU A 196 -35.41 -12.39 -1.02
C GLU A 196 -34.91 -13.78 -1.40
N LYS A 197 -35.77 -14.79 -1.22
CA LYS A 197 -35.51 -16.14 -1.74
C LYS A 197 -35.91 -16.17 -3.22
N VAL A 198 -34.98 -16.54 -4.09
CA VAL A 198 -35.19 -16.50 -5.55
C VAL A 198 -35.71 -17.83 -6.07
N ASP A 199 -35.17 -18.95 -5.59
CA ASP A 199 -35.50 -20.29 -6.07
C ASP A 199 -35.82 -21.26 -4.93
N ALA A 200 -36.52 -22.36 -5.23
CA ALA A 200 -36.89 -23.38 -4.25
C ALA A 200 -35.67 -23.99 -3.51
N ASP A 201 -34.54 -24.07 -4.21
CA ASP A 201 -33.27 -24.68 -3.76
C ASP A 201 -32.53 -23.87 -2.68
N GLY A 202 -32.98 -22.65 -2.39
CA GLY A 202 -32.44 -21.84 -1.28
C GLY A 202 -31.57 -20.65 -1.69
N SER A 203 -31.42 -20.38 -2.98
CA SER A 203 -30.74 -19.19 -3.49
C SER A 203 -31.39 -17.90 -2.96
N LEU A 204 -30.56 -16.94 -2.56
CA LEU A 204 -30.96 -15.63 -2.03
C LEU A 204 -30.60 -14.52 -3.03
N GLN A 205 -31.24 -13.38 -2.87
CA GLN A 205 -30.88 -12.13 -3.53
C GLN A 205 -30.88 -11.00 -2.51
N VAL A 206 -29.78 -10.26 -2.48
CA VAL A 206 -29.64 -9.04 -1.69
C VAL A 206 -30.01 -7.86 -2.58
N ASN A 207 -31.11 -7.19 -2.25
CA ASN A 207 -31.55 -5.98 -2.95
C ASN A 207 -31.01 -4.76 -2.21
N LEU A 208 -30.41 -3.83 -2.95
CA LEU A 208 -29.81 -2.62 -2.42
C LEU A 208 -30.72 -1.40 -2.59
N ALA A 209 -30.40 -0.32 -1.88
CA ALA A 209 -31.18 0.92 -1.90
C ALA A 209 -31.13 1.62 -3.26
N SER A 210 -30.02 1.49 -4.00
CA SER A 210 -29.87 1.98 -5.37
C SER A 210 -30.79 1.29 -6.39
N GLY A 211 -31.30 0.10 -6.06
CA GLY A 211 -32.01 -0.79 -6.99
C GLY A 211 -31.14 -1.88 -7.62
N GLU A 212 -29.82 -1.88 -7.33
CA GLU A 212 -28.95 -3.01 -7.65
C GLU A 212 -29.35 -4.26 -6.85
N ALA A 213 -29.13 -5.44 -7.44
CA ALA A 213 -29.45 -6.73 -6.85
C ALA A 213 -28.27 -7.68 -6.99
N LEU A 214 -27.85 -8.28 -5.86
CA LEU A 214 -26.73 -9.20 -5.77
C LEU A 214 -27.24 -10.61 -5.49
N PRO A 215 -27.11 -11.55 -6.45
CA PRO A 215 -27.48 -12.94 -6.21
C PRO A 215 -26.44 -13.61 -5.31
N THR A 216 -26.90 -14.36 -4.30
CA THR A 216 -26.04 -14.96 -3.29
C THR A 216 -26.63 -16.27 -2.77
N ASP A 217 -25.80 -17.10 -2.16
CA ASP A 217 -26.24 -18.35 -1.56
C ASP A 217 -26.29 -18.22 -0.03
N MET A 218 -25.51 -17.30 0.54
CA MET A 218 -25.45 -17.00 1.96
C MET A 218 -25.32 -15.49 2.20
N VAL A 219 -25.86 -15.00 3.32
CA VAL A 219 -25.68 -13.63 3.78
C VAL A 219 -25.14 -13.62 5.21
N VAL A 220 -24.15 -12.78 5.48
CA VAL A 220 -23.69 -12.50 6.86
C VAL A 220 -23.95 -11.02 7.17
N LEU A 221 -24.78 -10.75 8.18
CA LEU A 221 -25.06 -9.40 8.67
C LEU A 221 -24.01 -9.02 9.74
N ALA A 222 -23.19 -8.02 9.43
CA ALA A 222 -22.12 -7.49 10.27
C ALA A 222 -22.19 -5.95 10.36
N ILE A 223 -23.41 -5.41 10.53
CA ILE A 223 -23.68 -3.96 10.52
C ILE A 223 -23.49 -3.27 11.89
N GLY A 224 -22.73 -3.90 12.78
CA GLY A 224 -22.44 -3.42 14.14
C GLY A 224 -23.31 -4.05 15.21
N VAL A 225 -23.08 -3.60 16.44
CA VAL A 225 -23.70 -4.12 17.67
C VAL A 225 -24.37 -2.99 18.45
N ARG A 226 -25.33 -3.35 19.31
CA ARG A 226 -25.97 -2.45 20.27
C ARG A 226 -25.81 -3.00 21.69
N PRO A 227 -25.62 -2.15 22.72
CA PRO A 227 -25.59 -2.56 24.11
C PRO A 227 -26.80 -3.43 24.49
N GLU A 228 -26.59 -4.54 25.20
CA GLU A 228 -27.68 -5.37 25.70
C GLU A 228 -28.12 -4.91 27.09
N THR A 229 -29.05 -3.95 27.11
CA THR A 229 -29.45 -3.25 28.34
C THR A 229 -30.89 -3.52 28.79
N SER A 230 -31.51 -4.60 28.31
CA SER A 230 -32.90 -4.94 28.66
C SER A 230 -33.09 -5.10 30.18
N LEU A 231 -32.19 -5.81 30.86
CA LEU A 231 -32.21 -6.00 32.32
C LEU A 231 -32.07 -4.68 33.07
N ALA A 232 -31.08 -3.87 32.70
CA ALA A 232 -30.84 -2.58 33.32
C ALA A 232 -32.04 -1.63 33.16
N LYS A 233 -32.62 -1.59 31.95
CA LYS A 233 -33.82 -0.80 31.65
C LYS A 233 -35.01 -1.24 32.49
N ALA A 234 -35.28 -2.54 32.57
CA ALA A 234 -36.39 -3.10 33.34
C ALA A 234 -36.21 -2.86 34.85
N ALA A 235 -34.96 -2.87 35.33
CA ALA A 235 -34.60 -2.56 36.72
C ALA A 235 -34.59 -1.04 37.04
N GLY A 236 -34.87 -0.18 36.06
CA GLY A 236 -34.87 1.28 36.24
C GLY A 236 -33.48 1.87 36.51
N LEU A 237 -32.41 1.24 35.99
CA LEU A 237 -31.07 1.82 35.97
C LEU A 237 -30.99 2.91 34.90
N GLU A 238 -30.10 3.89 35.13
CA GLU A 238 -29.92 5.01 34.21
C GLU A 238 -29.24 4.54 32.91
N LEU A 239 -29.82 4.92 31.77
CA LEU A 239 -29.27 4.64 30.45
C LEU A 239 -28.81 5.93 29.78
N GLY A 240 -27.69 5.85 29.08
CA GLY A 240 -27.00 6.99 28.50
C GLY A 240 -26.91 6.91 26.97
N VAL A 241 -25.77 7.36 26.44
CA VAL A 241 -25.57 7.44 24.99
C VAL A 241 -25.74 6.07 24.34
N ARG A 242 -26.51 6.03 23.24
CA ARG A 242 -26.81 4.80 22.49
C ARG A 242 -27.44 3.67 23.34
N GLY A 243 -28.04 4.00 24.48
CA GLY A 243 -28.71 3.03 25.35
C GLY A 243 -27.77 2.22 26.24
N THR A 244 -26.51 2.66 26.40
CA THR A 244 -25.54 2.08 27.36
C THR A 244 -25.98 2.29 28.82
N ILE A 245 -25.53 1.44 29.74
CA ILE A 245 -25.75 1.59 31.18
C ILE A 245 -24.82 2.68 31.70
N VAL A 246 -25.36 3.74 32.30
CA VAL A 246 -24.53 4.83 32.83
C VAL A 246 -23.73 4.32 34.02
N THR A 247 -22.40 4.54 33.99
CA THR A 247 -21.51 4.23 35.10
C THR A 247 -20.68 5.44 35.54
N ASN A 248 -20.23 5.43 36.80
CA ASN A 248 -19.23 6.36 37.32
C ASN A 248 -17.79 5.87 37.05
N ASP A 249 -16.77 6.58 37.56
CA ASP A 249 -15.36 6.19 37.36
C ASP A 249 -14.94 4.91 38.12
N GLN A 250 -15.82 4.35 38.94
CA GLN A 250 -15.65 3.05 39.62
C GLN A 250 -16.49 1.93 38.98
N MET A 251 -17.10 2.19 37.82
CA MET A 251 -17.98 1.28 37.10
C MET A 251 -19.32 0.99 37.82
N GLN A 252 -19.68 1.80 38.82
CA GLN A 252 -20.97 1.69 39.52
C GLN A 252 -22.08 2.34 38.70
N THR A 253 -23.26 1.73 38.70
CA THR A 253 -24.46 2.26 38.06
C THR A 253 -25.14 3.32 38.93
N SER A 254 -26.37 3.73 38.57
CA SER A 254 -27.23 4.55 39.45
C SER A 254 -27.68 3.82 40.74
N ASP A 255 -27.39 2.53 40.86
CA ASP A 255 -27.49 1.76 42.11
C ASP A 255 -26.08 1.50 42.70
N PRO A 256 -25.82 1.81 43.99
CA PRO A 256 -24.49 1.61 44.60
C PRO A 256 -24.09 0.14 44.78
N ASP A 257 -25.04 -0.78 44.64
CA ASP A 257 -24.80 -2.22 44.75
C ASP A 257 -24.76 -2.92 43.38
N ILE A 258 -24.97 -2.19 42.28
CA ILE A 258 -24.91 -2.72 40.91
C ILE A 258 -23.84 -1.99 40.10
N TYR A 259 -22.97 -2.77 39.46
CA TYR A 259 -21.91 -2.33 38.56
C TYR A 259 -22.26 -2.75 37.12
N ALA A 260 -21.69 -2.07 36.12
CA ALA A 260 -21.77 -2.49 34.73
C ALA A 260 -20.39 -2.36 34.05
N VAL A 261 -20.02 -3.34 33.22
CA VAL A 261 -18.70 -3.41 32.56
C VAL A 261 -18.79 -4.05 31.18
N GLY A 262 -17.96 -3.58 30.25
CA GLY A 262 -17.92 -4.11 28.89
C GLY A 262 -18.87 -3.38 27.95
N ASP A 263 -19.31 -4.07 26.90
CA ASP A 263 -19.99 -3.43 25.77
C ASP A 263 -21.42 -2.92 26.12
N ASP A 264 -21.96 -3.27 27.28
CA ASP A 264 -23.21 -2.71 27.81
C ASP A 264 -23.00 -1.37 28.55
N ALA A 265 -21.79 -1.12 29.06
CA ALA A 265 -21.48 0.00 29.94
C ALA A 265 -21.11 1.28 29.18
N GLN A 266 -21.54 2.43 29.72
CA GLN A 266 -21.12 3.74 29.26
C GLN A 266 -19.75 4.07 29.84
N VAL A 267 -18.82 4.49 28.98
CA VAL A 267 -17.48 4.93 29.39
C VAL A 267 -17.20 6.36 28.94
N THR A 268 -16.12 6.97 29.44
CA THR A 268 -15.70 8.32 29.02
C THR A 268 -14.61 8.24 27.97
N HIS A 269 -14.72 9.02 26.89
CA HIS A 269 -13.65 9.17 25.90
C HIS A 269 -12.52 10.06 26.45
N ASN A 270 -11.27 9.59 26.41
CA ASN A 270 -10.15 10.21 27.11
C ASN A 270 -9.71 11.55 26.53
N ILE A 271 -9.95 11.78 25.23
CA ILE A 271 -9.61 13.02 24.54
C ILE A 271 -10.75 14.04 24.64
N LEU A 272 -11.96 13.66 24.19
CA LEU A 272 -13.15 14.51 24.21
C LEU A 272 -13.71 14.79 25.62
N LYS A 273 -13.42 13.92 26.60
CA LYS A 273 -14.01 13.95 27.94
C LYS A 273 -15.54 13.85 27.94
N GLN A 274 -16.10 13.20 26.93
CA GLN A 274 -17.55 12.99 26.77
C GLN A 274 -17.90 11.51 26.95
N PRO A 275 -19.13 11.20 27.39
CA PRO A 275 -19.64 9.83 27.38
C PRO A 275 -19.60 9.21 25.98
N THR A 276 -19.26 7.93 25.90
CA THR A 276 -19.15 7.18 24.65
C THR A 276 -19.50 5.72 24.83
N PHE A 277 -19.74 5.05 23.70
CA PHE A 277 -19.94 3.61 23.58
C PHE A 277 -18.79 3.02 22.77
N LEU A 278 -18.12 2.01 23.32
CA LEU A 278 -16.98 1.35 22.69
C LEU A 278 -17.03 -0.16 22.98
N ALA A 279 -17.36 -0.94 21.96
CA ALA A 279 -17.42 -2.40 22.05
C ALA A 279 -16.06 -3.02 21.68
N LEU A 280 -15.18 -3.19 22.66
CA LEU A 280 -13.83 -3.76 22.48
C LEU A 280 -13.40 -4.56 23.72
N ALA A 281 -12.80 -5.73 23.51
CA ALA A 281 -12.41 -6.65 24.58
C ALA A 281 -11.38 -6.08 25.57
N GLY A 282 -10.40 -5.30 25.07
CA GLY A 282 -9.35 -4.71 25.90
C GLY A 282 -9.88 -3.73 26.97
N PRO A 283 -10.75 -2.76 26.62
CA PRO A 283 -11.55 -2.00 27.58
C PRO A 283 -12.38 -2.88 28.53
N ALA A 284 -13.22 -3.77 28.01
CA ALA A 284 -14.12 -4.61 28.82
C ALA A 284 -13.38 -5.40 29.92
N SER A 285 -12.24 -6.01 29.59
CA SER A 285 -11.41 -6.73 30.55
C SER A 285 -10.85 -5.82 31.66
N ARG A 286 -10.42 -4.61 31.32
CA ARG A 286 -9.91 -3.63 32.30
C ARG A 286 -11.03 -3.03 33.15
N GLU A 287 -12.22 -2.88 32.60
CA GLU A 287 -13.43 -2.44 33.32
C GLU A 287 -13.85 -3.50 34.34
N GLY A 288 -13.89 -4.78 33.95
CA GLY A 288 -14.17 -5.89 34.88
C GLY A 288 -13.19 -5.92 36.05
N ARG A 289 -11.88 -5.73 35.79
CA ARG A 289 -10.89 -5.57 36.85
C ARG A 289 -11.14 -4.35 37.73
N ALA A 290 -11.53 -3.22 37.14
CA ALA A 290 -11.85 -2.00 37.87
C ALA A 290 -13.04 -2.17 38.82
N ALA A 291 -14.11 -2.80 38.34
CA ALA A 291 -15.29 -3.11 39.14
C ALA A 291 -14.94 -4.06 40.30
N ALA A 292 -14.11 -5.09 40.06
CA ALA A 292 -13.67 -6.00 41.11
C ALA A 292 -12.87 -5.29 42.22
N ASP A 293 -11.93 -4.39 41.86
CA ASP A 293 -11.20 -3.58 42.83
C ASP A 293 -12.14 -2.64 43.62
N ALA A 294 -13.11 -2.02 42.95
CA ALA A 294 -14.10 -1.15 43.58
C ALA A 294 -15.02 -1.92 44.56
N ILE A 295 -15.51 -3.10 44.17
CA ILE A 295 -16.29 -4.01 45.02
C ILE A 295 -15.49 -4.40 46.28
N ALA A 296 -14.19 -4.66 46.13
CA ALA A 296 -13.29 -4.96 47.23
C ALA A 296 -12.88 -3.74 48.08
N GLY A 297 -13.48 -2.55 47.84
CA GLY A 297 -13.22 -1.33 48.59
C GLY A 297 -11.85 -0.70 48.34
N ARG A 298 -11.17 -1.07 47.23
CA ARG A 298 -9.86 -0.51 46.87
C ARG A 298 -10.01 0.85 46.17
N PRO A 299 -9.07 1.78 46.37
CA PRO A 299 -9.06 3.03 45.64
C PRO A 299 -8.77 2.74 44.15
N MET A 300 -9.78 2.88 43.30
CA MET A 300 -9.71 2.65 41.87
C MET A 300 -10.48 3.72 41.10
N LYS A 301 -9.98 4.06 39.90
CA LYS A 301 -10.66 4.88 38.91
C LYS A 301 -10.35 4.36 37.51
N PHE A 302 -11.37 4.03 36.75
CA PHE A 302 -11.22 3.70 35.33
C PHE A 302 -10.92 4.99 34.56
N PRO A 303 -9.79 5.07 33.84
CA PRO A 303 -9.35 6.33 33.23
C PRO A 303 -10.15 6.74 31.99
N GLY A 304 -11.06 5.86 31.52
CA GLY A 304 -11.79 5.96 30.26
C GLY A 304 -11.05 5.30 29.10
N VAL A 305 -11.55 5.53 27.88
CA VAL A 305 -11.11 4.85 26.65
C VAL A 305 -10.65 5.83 25.56
N GLN A 306 -9.82 5.35 24.64
CA GLN A 306 -9.39 6.11 23.46
C GLN A 306 -9.63 5.37 22.13
N GLY A 307 -10.25 4.19 22.16
CA GLY A 307 -10.61 3.45 20.94
C GLY A 307 -9.45 2.82 20.17
N THR A 308 -8.35 2.42 20.83
CA THR A 308 -7.28 1.67 20.15
C THR A 308 -7.82 0.34 19.60
N SER A 309 -7.63 0.11 18.31
CA SER A 309 -8.15 -1.05 17.59
C SER A 309 -7.22 -1.47 16.45
N VAL A 310 -7.30 -2.74 16.09
CA VAL A 310 -6.54 -3.35 14.98
C VAL A 310 -7.37 -4.47 14.36
N VAL A 311 -7.24 -4.68 13.05
CA VAL A 311 -7.82 -5.79 12.32
C VAL A 311 -6.88 -6.23 11.20
N LYS A 312 -6.90 -7.53 10.90
CA LYS A 312 -6.26 -8.12 9.72
C LYS A 312 -7.23 -8.05 8.55
N VAL A 313 -6.76 -7.61 7.40
CA VAL A 313 -7.49 -7.62 6.12
C VAL A 313 -6.59 -8.21 5.06
N PHE A 314 -6.73 -9.51 4.85
CA PHE A 314 -5.80 -10.38 4.15
C PHE A 314 -4.37 -10.17 4.66
N ASP A 315 -3.50 -9.60 3.83
CA ASP A 315 -2.11 -9.33 4.19
C ASP A 315 -1.91 -8.00 4.93
N LEU A 316 -2.92 -7.13 4.97
CA LEU A 316 -2.81 -5.83 5.62
C LEU A 316 -3.18 -5.92 7.09
N THR A 317 -2.44 -5.18 7.90
CA THR A 317 -2.89 -4.77 9.24
C THR A 317 -3.43 -3.35 9.13
N VAL A 318 -4.65 -3.14 9.65
CA VAL A 318 -5.30 -1.84 9.72
C VAL A 318 -5.53 -1.50 11.19
N ALA A 319 -4.96 -0.41 11.67
CA ALA A 319 -5.05 -0.05 13.09
C ALA A 319 -5.26 1.45 13.29
N SER A 320 -5.90 1.79 14.41
CA SER A 320 -6.19 3.18 14.78
C SER A 320 -6.22 3.38 16.29
N THR A 321 -6.00 4.61 16.74
CA THR A 321 -6.16 5.03 18.13
C THR A 321 -6.50 6.52 18.21
N GLY A 322 -7.31 6.92 19.19
CA GLY A 322 -7.75 8.30 19.36
C GLY A 322 -8.89 8.68 18.41
N LEU A 323 -8.89 9.93 17.97
CA LEU A 323 -9.94 10.50 17.12
C LEU A 323 -9.51 10.53 15.65
N ASN A 324 -10.44 10.21 14.75
CA ASN A 324 -10.28 10.42 13.32
C ASN A 324 -10.78 11.80 12.88
N GLN A 325 -10.58 12.14 11.61
CA GLN A 325 -10.90 13.46 11.08
C GLN A 325 -12.41 13.79 11.24
N ARG A 326 -13.29 12.84 10.89
CA ARG A 326 -14.74 13.02 11.03
C ARG A 326 -15.15 13.32 12.47
N GLN A 327 -14.55 12.64 13.45
CA GLN A 327 -14.84 12.88 14.86
C GLN A 327 -14.33 14.23 15.35
N LEU A 328 -13.17 14.68 14.88
CA LEU A 328 -12.63 16.01 15.19
C LEU A 328 -13.49 17.13 14.62
N GLU A 329 -13.93 16.98 13.36
CA GLU A 329 -14.87 17.89 12.71
C GLU A 329 -16.21 17.96 13.45
N GLN A 330 -16.80 16.82 13.81
CA GLN A 330 -18.04 16.74 14.59
C GLN A 330 -17.90 17.37 15.98
N ALA A 331 -16.73 17.26 16.61
CA ALA A 331 -16.44 17.87 17.90
C ALA A 331 -16.09 19.36 17.80
N GLY A 332 -15.93 19.92 16.60
CA GLY A 332 -15.50 21.30 16.39
C GLY A 332 -14.08 21.58 16.89
N LEU A 333 -13.22 20.56 16.92
CA LEU A 333 -11.83 20.68 17.37
C LEU A 333 -10.94 21.04 16.17
N PRO A 334 -10.25 22.20 16.17
CA PRO A 334 -9.25 22.51 15.15
C PRO A 334 -8.13 21.47 15.16
N PHE A 335 -7.78 20.97 13.98
CA PHE A 335 -6.73 19.98 13.80
C PHE A 335 -5.97 20.22 12.50
N GLU A 336 -4.75 19.69 12.45
CA GLU A 336 -4.00 19.46 11.22
C GLU A 336 -3.63 17.98 11.16
N SER A 337 -3.24 17.50 9.97
CA SER A 337 -2.80 16.12 9.81
C SER A 337 -1.57 15.98 8.93
N VAL A 338 -0.90 14.83 9.04
CA VAL A 338 0.16 14.46 8.12
C VAL A 338 0.11 12.96 7.84
N ILE A 339 0.37 12.59 6.59
CA ILE A 339 0.48 11.20 6.16
C ILE A 339 1.90 10.96 5.68
N ILE A 340 2.53 9.95 6.26
CA ILE A 340 3.83 9.45 5.83
C ILE A 340 3.66 8.03 5.28
N HIS A 341 4.53 7.65 4.36
CA HIS A 341 4.65 6.26 3.94
C HIS A 341 6.06 5.76 4.21
N SER A 342 6.23 5.07 5.33
CA SER A 342 7.55 4.63 5.82
C SER A 342 7.63 3.11 5.91
N ASN A 343 8.84 2.56 5.80
CA ASN A 343 9.04 1.13 5.91
C ASN A 343 8.93 0.66 7.38
N SER A 344 8.47 -0.58 7.57
CA SER A 344 8.38 -1.27 8.86
C SER A 344 9.74 -1.38 9.55
N HIS A 345 10.78 -1.61 8.77
CA HIS A 345 12.19 -1.62 9.19
C HIS A 345 13.13 -1.14 8.09
N ALA A 346 14.44 -1.25 8.33
CA ALA A 346 15.47 -0.74 7.44
C ALA A 346 15.34 -1.31 6.02
N SER A 347 15.29 -0.44 5.01
CA SER A 347 14.99 -0.81 3.61
C SER A 347 16.01 -1.76 2.97
N TYR A 348 17.23 -1.83 3.49
CA TYR A 348 18.27 -2.74 3.01
C TYR A 348 18.17 -4.14 3.62
N TYR A 349 17.33 -4.34 4.66
CA TYR A 349 17.10 -5.62 5.27
C TYR A 349 15.88 -6.31 4.62
N PRO A 350 15.94 -7.63 4.31
CA PRO A 350 14.86 -8.33 3.64
C PRO A 350 13.50 -8.20 4.33
N GLY A 351 12.42 -8.25 3.54
CA GLY A 351 11.05 -8.21 4.04
C GLY A 351 10.56 -6.83 4.51
N ALA A 352 11.34 -5.75 4.33
CA ALA A 352 10.88 -4.40 4.66
C ALA A 352 9.62 -4.07 3.86
N ALA A 353 8.58 -3.60 4.53
CA ALA A 353 7.32 -3.30 3.88
C ALA A 353 6.81 -1.92 4.28
N GLN A 354 6.17 -1.21 3.35
CA GLN A 354 5.75 0.16 3.59
C GLN A 354 4.38 0.20 4.28
N MET A 355 4.25 1.07 5.29
CA MET A 355 2.96 1.43 5.88
C MET A 355 2.65 2.90 5.64
N ALA A 356 1.37 3.18 5.37
CA ALA A 356 0.82 4.51 5.50
C ALA A 356 0.54 4.76 7.00
N LEU A 357 1.03 5.87 7.54
CA LEU A 357 0.73 6.32 8.90
C LEU A 357 0.21 7.76 8.82
N LYS A 358 -1.02 7.97 9.29
CA LYS A 358 -1.65 9.27 9.47
C LYS A 358 -1.59 9.68 10.92
N LEU A 359 -1.17 10.92 11.19
CA LEU A 359 -1.18 11.54 12.50
C LEU A 359 -2.10 12.76 12.45
N LEU A 360 -3.02 12.87 13.43
CA LEU A 360 -3.91 14.01 13.62
C LEU A 360 -3.53 14.73 14.92
N PHE A 361 -3.35 16.05 14.85
CA PHE A 361 -2.81 16.83 15.97
C PHE A 361 -3.36 18.25 16.00
N SER A 362 -3.25 18.87 17.17
CA SER A 362 -3.63 20.26 17.42
C SER A 362 -2.66 21.23 16.72
N PRO A 363 -3.17 22.22 15.94
CA PRO A 363 -2.34 23.22 15.30
C PRO A 363 -1.76 24.23 16.30
N GLU A 364 -2.30 24.31 17.52
CA GLU A 364 -1.88 25.30 18.53
C GLU A 364 -0.66 24.85 19.32
N ASP A 365 -0.69 23.61 19.82
CA ASP A 365 0.28 23.08 20.78
C ASP A 365 0.88 21.72 20.38
N GLY A 366 0.48 21.17 19.23
CA GLY A 366 0.96 19.88 18.78
C GLY A 366 0.45 18.68 19.59
N ARG A 367 -0.58 18.85 20.43
CA ARG A 367 -1.22 17.72 21.13
C ARG A 367 -1.74 16.69 20.12
N ILE A 368 -1.44 15.42 20.34
CA ILE A 368 -1.89 14.32 19.47
C ILE A 368 -3.36 14.01 19.74
N TYR A 369 -4.18 14.01 18.69
CA TYR A 369 -5.59 13.64 18.73
C TYR A 369 -5.84 12.19 18.33
N GLY A 370 -5.08 11.68 17.37
CA GLY A 370 -5.26 10.33 16.89
C GLY A 370 -4.17 9.92 15.91
N ALA A 371 -4.03 8.62 15.73
CA ALA A 371 -3.14 8.04 14.75
C ALA A 371 -3.81 6.84 14.10
N GLN A 372 -3.52 6.65 12.82
CA GLN A 372 -4.06 5.55 12.01
C GLN A 372 -2.91 5.00 11.15
N ALA A 373 -2.90 3.70 10.93
CA ALA A 373 -1.90 3.09 10.07
C ALA A 373 -2.44 1.88 9.32
N VAL A 374 -1.98 1.74 8.08
CA VAL A 374 -2.31 0.63 7.17
C VAL A 374 -1.05 0.16 6.47
N GLY A 375 -0.80 -1.14 6.52
CA GLY A 375 0.36 -1.76 5.89
C GLY A 375 0.50 -3.23 6.28
N PRO A 376 1.36 -3.98 5.60
CA PRO A 376 1.46 -5.42 5.82
C PRO A 376 2.31 -5.81 7.04
N ASP A 377 3.13 -4.89 7.57
CA ASP A 377 4.03 -5.20 8.68
C ASP A 377 4.26 -4.00 9.62
N GLY A 378 4.45 -4.29 10.90
CA GLY A 378 4.85 -3.36 11.95
C GLY A 378 3.86 -2.24 12.27
N VAL A 379 2.60 -2.35 11.83
CA VAL A 379 1.52 -1.36 12.03
C VAL A 379 1.05 -1.31 13.48
N ASP A 380 0.77 -2.46 14.06
CA ASP A 380 0.40 -2.68 15.46
C ASP A 380 1.37 -1.96 16.42
N LYS A 381 2.68 -2.19 16.25
CA LYS A 381 3.74 -1.55 17.04
C LYS A 381 3.65 -0.02 17.01
N ARG A 382 3.38 0.57 15.84
CA ARG A 382 3.30 2.03 15.70
C ARG A 382 2.06 2.58 16.38
N ILE A 383 0.93 1.89 16.24
CA ILE A 383 -0.31 2.30 16.89
C ILE A 383 -0.24 2.11 18.40
N ASP A 384 0.45 1.09 18.92
CA ASP A 384 0.70 0.94 20.36
C ASP A 384 1.56 2.08 20.93
N VAL A 385 2.64 2.46 20.24
CA VAL A 385 3.46 3.63 20.63
C VAL A 385 2.63 4.90 20.61
N MET A 386 1.83 5.13 19.56
CA MET A 386 0.94 6.30 19.48
C MET A 386 -0.14 6.27 20.56
N ALA A 387 -0.68 5.10 20.88
CA ALA A 387 -1.67 4.95 21.92
C ALA A 387 -1.09 5.30 23.30
N ALA A 388 0.13 4.85 23.59
CA ALA A 388 0.88 5.20 24.78
C ALA A 388 1.21 6.71 24.80
N ALA A 389 1.62 7.30 23.68
CA ALA A 389 1.92 8.72 23.56
C ALA A 389 0.69 9.60 23.85
N ILE A 390 -0.47 9.27 23.27
CA ILE A 390 -1.75 9.96 23.54
C ILE A 390 -2.11 9.86 25.03
N LYS A 391 -2.01 8.65 25.60
CA LYS A 391 -2.30 8.42 27.02
C LYS A 391 -1.34 9.19 27.93
N GLY A 392 -0.07 9.27 27.54
CA GLY A 392 0.99 10.05 28.18
C GLY A 392 0.88 11.56 27.95
N LYS A 393 -0.09 12.02 27.13
CA LYS A 393 -0.30 13.42 26.75
C LYS A 393 0.91 14.04 26.05
N LEU A 394 1.65 13.23 25.29
CA LEU A 394 2.76 13.69 24.47
C LEU A 394 2.25 14.52 23.29
N SER A 395 3.09 15.44 22.85
CA SER A 395 2.94 16.27 21.65
C SER A 395 3.69 15.68 20.46
N VAL A 396 3.47 16.23 19.26
CA VAL A 396 4.24 15.86 18.07
C VAL A 396 5.74 16.13 18.19
N TYR A 397 6.14 17.06 19.05
CA TYR A 397 7.55 17.36 19.32
C TYR A 397 8.21 16.27 20.18
N ASP A 398 7.48 15.72 21.14
CA ASP A 398 7.97 14.58 21.93
C ASP A 398 8.17 13.34 21.04
N LEU A 399 7.36 13.16 19.99
CA LEU A 399 7.56 12.10 19.00
C LEU A 399 8.89 12.22 18.25
N GLU A 400 9.42 13.43 18.07
CA GLU A 400 10.74 13.66 17.46
C GLU A 400 11.87 13.07 18.32
N GLU A 401 11.68 13.01 19.64
CA GLU A 401 12.69 12.65 20.64
C GLU A 401 12.60 11.19 21.11
N LEU A 402 11.51 10.48 20.80
CA LEU A 402 11.32 9.09 21.23
C LEU A 402 12.48 8.18 20.78
N GLU A 403 13.17 7.59 21.76
CA GLU A 403 14.20 6.57 21.56
C GLU A 403 13.54 5.17 21.52
N LEU A 404 13.35 4.64 20.32
CA LEU A 404 12.69 3.35 20.08
C LEU A 404 13.69 2.26 19.70
N CYS A 405 13.32 1.00 19.92
CA CYS A 405 14.17 -0.16 19.62
C CYS A 405 14.59 -0.18 18.14
N TYR A 406 15.91 -0.19 17.90
CA TYR A 406 16.47 -0.25 16.56
C TYR A 406 17.49 -1.39 16.41
N ALA A 407 17.17 -2.30 15.49
CA ALA A 407 18.12 -3.08 14.71
C ALA A 407 17.49 -3.30 13.31
N PRO A 408 18.29 -3.60 12.27
CA PRO A 408 17.80 -3.69 10.90
C PRO A 408 16.54 -4.55 10.66
N PRO A 409 16.32 -5.69 11.36
CA PRO A 409 15.11 -6.50 11.19
C PRO A 409 13.84 -5.94 11.82
N PHE A 410 13.94 -4.95 12.73
CA PHE A 410 12.83 -4.52 13.57
C PHE A 410 12.45 -3.07 13.39
N GLY A 411 13.36 -2.24 12.90
CA GLY A 411 13.15 -0.80 12.80
C GLY A 411 14.16 -0.11 11.90
N SER A 412 14.11 1.22 11.92
CA SER A 412 15.05 2.10 11.24
C SER A 412 15.67 3.05 12.26
N SER A 413 16.81 3.68 11.92
CA SER A 413 17.46 4.65 12.79
C SER A 413 16.57 5.85 13.15
N ARG A 414 15.53 6.10 12.35
CA ARG A 414 14.38 6.94 12.66
C ARG A 414 13.15 6.10 12.41
N ASP A 415 12.40 5.81 13.47
CA ASP A 415 11.17 5.03 13.35
C ASP A 415 10.11 5.83 12.58
N PRO A 416 9.16 5.18 11.89
CA PRO A 416 7.95 5.84 11.39
C PRO A 416 7.28 6.80 12.39
N VAL A 417 7.29 6.51 13.70
CA VAL A 417 6.79 7.44 14.74
C VAL A 417 7.61 8.74 14.75
N ASN A 418 8.95 8.66 14.74
CA ASN A 418 9.80 9.85 14.68
C ASN A 418 9.59 10.62 13.37
N ILE A 419 9.47 9.91 12.24
CA ILE A 419 9.24 10.53 10.93
C ILE A 419 7.92 11.31 10.92
N ALA A 420 6.87 10.77 11.53
CA ALA A 420 5.58 11.44 11.68
C ALA A 420 5.71 12.69 12.58
N GLY A 421 6.44 12.56 13.70
CA GLY A 421 6.80 13.67 14.59
C GLY A 421 7.51 14.80 13.85
N PHE A 422 8.60 14.49 13.12
CA PHE A 422 9.32 15.49 12.33
C PHE A 422 8.43 16.15 11.28
N ALA A 423 7.59 15.39 10.59
CA ALA A 423 6.72 15.93 9.56
C ALA A 423 5.68 16.89 10.16
N ALA A 424 5.04 16.52 11.27
CA ALA A 424 4.10 17.37 11.99
C ALA A 424 4.77 18.60 12.61
N GLY A 425 5.92 18.43 13.27
CA GLY A 425 6.71 19.53 13.83
C GLY A 425 7.15 20.54 12.76
N ASN A 426 7.53 20.08 11.56
CA ASN A 426 7.84 20.96 10.43
C ASN A 426 6.63 21.73 9.91
N ILE A 427 5.42 21.16 10.00
CA ILE A 427 4.18 21.89 9.65
C ILE A 427 3.93 23.00 10.67
N LEU A 428 3.99 22.68 11.97
CA LEU A 428 3.75 23.65 13.05
C LEU A 428 4.81 24.77 13.10
N ARG A 429 6.07 24.46 12.79
CA ARG A 429 7.15 25.46 12.66
C ARG A 429 7.03 26.32 11.37
N GLY A 430 6.08 26.02 10.48
CA GLY A 430 5.91 26.72 9.19
C GLY A 430 6.98 26.38 8.15
N ASP A 431 7.77 25.34 8.40
CA ASP A 431 8.90 24.94 7.58
C ASP A 431 8.47 24.25 6.28
N ALA A 432 7.39 23.47 6.35
CA ALA A 432 6.84 22.75 5.21
C ALA A 432 5.31 22.70 5.32
N PRO A 433 4.59 23.78 4.95
CA PRO A 433 3.13 23.76 4.96
C PRO A 433 2.63 22.72 3.95
N VAL A 434 1.49 22.12 4.26
CA VAL A 434 0.93 21.02 3.48
C VAL A 434 -0.36 21.41 2.76
N LYS A 435 -0.69 20.60 1.76
CA LYS A 435 -2.03 20.43 1.20
C LYS A 435 -2.36 18.94 1.19
N HIS A 436 -3.63 18.61 1.25
CA HIS A 436 -4.13 17.23 1.30
C HIS A 436 -4.71 16.79 -0.04
N TRP A 437 -4.87 15.48 -0.20
CA TRP A 437 -5.30 14.86 -1.46
C TRP A 437 -6.65 15.41 -1.96
N ASN A 438 -7.59 15.68 -1.05
CA ASN A 438 -8.94 16.15 -1.33
C ASN A 438 -8.99 17.63 -1.73
N GLU A 439 -7.91 18.39 -1.50
CA GLU A 439 -7.81 19.79 -1.92
C GLU A 439 -7.30 19.94 -3.36
N VAL A 440 -6.65 18.91 -3.91
CA VAL A 440 -5.93 18.97 -5.20
C VAL A 440 -6.85 19.33 -6.37
N GLU A 441 -8.05 18.74 -6.41
CA GLU A 441 -9.00 18.97 -7.50
C GLU A 441 -9.54 20.41 -7.50
N ALA A 442 -9.74 20.98 -6.32
CA ALA A 442 -10.27 22.34 -6.14
C ALA A 442 -9.23 23.46 -6.37
N LEU A 443 -7.97 23.13 -6.63
CA LEU A 443 -6.94 24.13 -6.86
C LEU A 443 -7.15 24.86 -8.20
N ASP A 444 -7.29 26.18 -8.12
CA ASP A 444 -7.28 27.06 -9.29
C ASP A 444 -5.93 26.96 -10.00
N ARG A 445 -5.93 26.35 -11.19
CA ARG A 445 -4.73 26.09 -11.99
C ARG A 445 -4.08 27.37 -12.53
N SER A 446 -4.77 28.51 -12.50
CA SER A 446 -4.18 29.81 -12.83
C SER A 446 -3.34 30.36 -11.66
N ALA A 447 -3.81 30.18 -10.42
CA ALA A 447 -3.11 30.61 -9.20
C ALA A 447 -2.09 29.59 -8.67
N TRP A 448 -2.28 28.31 -8.96
CA TRP A 448 -1.46 27.19 -8.45
C TRP A 448 -0.77 26.43 -9.57
N LEU A 449 0.54 26.22 -9.45
CA LEU A 449 1.31 25.26 -10.23
C LEU A 449 1.42 23.94 -9.45
N ILE A 450 1.17 22.81 -10.10
CA ILE A 450 1.49 21.49 -9.54
C ILE A 450 2.84 21.03 -10.10
N LEU A 451 3.78 20.74 -9.20
CA LEU A 451 5.16 20.33 -9.50
C LEU A 451 5.40 18.88 -9.06
N ASP A 452 5.65 18.00 -10.01
CA ASP A 452 6.10 16.64 -9.77
C ASP A 452 7.63 16.62 -9.71
N VAL A 453 8.20 16.22 -8.57
CA VAL A 453 9.66 16.12 -8.38
C VAL A 453 10.20 14.69 -8.44
N ARG A 454 9.38 13.74 -8.89
CA ARG A 454 9.80 12.37 -9.20
C ARG A 454 10.67 12.34 -10.46
N LEU A 455 11.37 11.23 -10.66
CA LEU A 455 12.01 10.92 -11.93
C LEU A 455 10.94 10.71 -13.02
N PRO A 456 11.20 11.03 -14.30
CA PRO A 456 10.22 10.89 -15.38
C PRO A 456 9.68 9.46 -15.52
N GLU A 457 10.49 8.44 -15.22
CA GLU A 457 10.12 7.04 -15.31
C GLU A 457 9.05 6.65 -14.27
N GLU A 458 8.98 7.35 -13.13
CA GLU A 458 7.92 7.16 -12.13
C GLU A 458 6.58 7.74 -12.60
N GLY A 459 6.62 8.73 -13.51
CA GLY A 459 5.43 9.37 -14.05
C GLY A 459 4.65 8.49 -15.03
N THR A 460 5.27 7.44 -15.57
CA THR A 460 4.60 6.48 -16.48
C THR A 460 3.56 5.63 -15.76
N LEU A 461 3.68 5.50 -14.43
CA LEU A 461 2.77 4.78 -13.54
C LEU A 461 1.59 5.65 -13.09
N GLY A 462 1.56 6.89 -13.55
CA GLY A 462 0.55 7.87 -13.22
C GLY A 462 1.14 9.17 -12.67
N SER A 463 0.40 10.25 -12.86
CA SER A 463 0.74 11.59 -12.37
C SER A 463 -0.54 12.38 -12.07
N ILE A 464 -0.41 13.45 -11.29
CA ILE A 464 -1.52 14.39 -11.08
C ILE A 464 -1.73 15.17 -12.40
N PRO A 465 -2.95 15.21 -12.95
CA PRO A 465 -3.23 15.94 -14.19
C PRO A 465 -2.79 17.40 -14.13
N GLY A 466 -2.14 17.85 -15.20
CA GLY A 466 -1.61 19.22 -15.32
C GLY A 466 -0.33 19.48 -14.51
N SER A 467 0.32 18.46 -13.96
CA SER A 467 1.59 18.61 -13.25
C SER A 467 2.76 18.83 -14.21
N ARG A 468 3.71 19.68 -13.79
CA ARG A 468 5.00 19.86 -14.46
C ARG A 468 6.04 18.97 -13.78
N ASN A 469 6.78 18.17 -14.54
CA ASN A 469 7.84 17.33 -13.98
C ASN A 469 9.21 18.04 -14.00
N ILE A 470 9.81 18.24 -12.83
CA ILE A 470 11.20 18.65 -12.64
C ILE A 470 11.79 17.79 -11.51
N PRO A 471 12.58 16.75 -11.82
CA PRO A 471 13.13 15.86 -10.81
C PRO A 471 13.90 16.62 -9.72
N LEU A 472 13.78 16.18 -8.46
CA LEU A 472 14.41 16.84 -7.31
C LEU A 472 15.90 17.14 -7.52
N GLN A 473 16.63 16.23 -8.19
CA GLN A 473 18.06 16.36 -8.48
C GLN A 473 18.36 17.55 -9.40
N GLN A 474 17.45 17.90 -10.29
CA GLN A 474 17.60 18.99 -11.27
C GLN A 474 16.96 20.30 -10.81
N LEU A 475 16.13 20.26 -9.75
CA LEU A 475 15.30 21.38 -9.31
C LEU A 475 16.10 22.66 -9.04
N ARG A 476 17.29 22.55 -8.43
CA ARG A 476 18.13 23.71 -8.09
C ARG A 476 18.64 24.47 -9.31
N GLU A 477 18.96 23.75 -10.38
CA GLU A 477 19.47 24.33 -11.63
C GLU A 477 18.35 24.89 -12.49
N ARG A 478 17.13 24.36 -12.32
CA ARG A 478 15.94 24.68 -13.11
C ARG A 478 14.95 25.59 -12.38
N LEU A 479 15.39 26.32 -11.34
CA LEU A 479 14.50 27.23 -10.59
C LEU A 479 13.92 28.35 -11.44
N SER A 480 14.65 28.81 -12.46
CA SER A 480 14.20 29.88 -13.37
C SER A 480 12.99 29.49 -14.22
N GLU A 481 12.70 28.19 -14.32
CA GLU A 481 11.54 27.68 -15.03
C GLU A 481 10.23 27.85 -14.24
N LEU A 482 10.31 28.07 -12.93
CA LEU A 482 9.15 28.11 -12.05
C LEU A 482 8.60 29.55 -11.91
N PRO A 483 7.27 29.72 -11.96
CA PRO A 483 6.62 31.01 -11.76
C PRO A 483 6.80 31.48 -10.32
N LYS A 484 7.08 32.77 -10.12
CA LYS A 484 7.17 33.40 -8.79
C LYS A 484 5.87 34.04 -8.33
N ASP A 485 4.95 34.27 -9.25
CA ASP A 485 3.63 34.88 -9.07
C ASP A 485 2.53 33.86 -8.72
N ARG A 486 2.86 32.56 -8.73
CA ARG A 486 1.94 31.46 -8.42
C ARG A 486 2.41 30.67 -7.21
N LYS A 487 1.44 30.11 -6.49
CA LYS A 487 1.71 29.11 -5.45
C LYS A 487 2.10 27.79 -6.08
N ILE A 488 2.95 27.01 -5.41
CA ILE A 488 3.45 25.73 -5.95
C ILE A 488 3.06 24.59 -5.01
N LEU A 489 2.19 23.70 -5.48
CA LEU A 489 1.97 22.42 -4.83
C LEU A 489 3.00 21.41 -5.35
N VAL A 490 3.86 20.92 -4.46
CA VAL A 490 4.94 20.00 -4.81
C VAL A 490 4.58 18.61 -4.32
N TYR A 491 4.73 17.60 -5.18
CA TYR A 491 4.56 16.21 -4.79
C TYR A 491 5.68 15.32 -5.32
N CYS A 492 5.92 14.24 -4.59
CA CYS A 492 6.67 13.08 -5.07
C CYS A 492 5.85 11.81 -4.83
N ALA A 493 6.45 10.62 -4.85
CA ALA A 493 5.72 9.37 -4.57
C ALA A 493 5.03 9.38 -3.19
N THR A 494 5.76 9.72 -2.12
CA THR A 494 5.32 9.52 -0.72
C THR A 494 5.30 10.78 0.15
N GLY A 495 5.63 11.95 -0.42
CA GLY A 495 5.75 13.23 0.31
C GLY A 495 7.15 13.58 0.83
N GLN A 496 8.09 12.62 0.89
CA GLN A 496 9.43 12.84 1.46
C GLN A 496 10.36 13.66 0.56
N ARG A 497 10.48 13.31 -0.73
CA ARG A 497 11.32 14.06 -1.68
C ARG A 497 10.76 15.45 -1.96
N SER A 498 9.43 15.57 -2.01
CA SER A 498 8.76 16.85 -2.17
C SER A 498 8.91 17.75 -0.95
N TYR A 499 9.04 17.23 0.27
CA TYR A 499 9.47 18.03 1.42
C TYR A 499 10.81 18.74 1.16
N PHE A 500 11.84 18.02 0.68
CA PHE A 500 13.13 18.64 0.35
C PHE A 500 13.00 19.71 -0.75
N ALA A 501 12.17 19.45 -1.77
CA ALA A 501 11.88 20.43 -2.81
C ALA A 501 11.19 21.68 -2.25
N VAL A 502 10.20 21.53 -1.36
CA VAL A 502 9.52 22.64 -0.70
C VAL A 502 10.50 23.47 0.12
N ARG A 503 11.43 22.84 0.86
CA ARG A 503 12.48 23.58 1.58
C ARG A 503 13.37 24.38 0.65
N ILE A 504 13.81 23.79 -0.48
CA ILE A 504 14.59 24.50 -1.50
C ILE A 504 13.82 25.71 -2.04
N LEU A 505 12.55 25.52 -2.40
CA LEU A 505 11.72 26.56 -3.02
C LEU A 505 11.42 27.71 -2.05
N ARG A 506 11.00 27.41 -0.81
CA ARG A 506 10.68 28.44 0.20
C ARG A 506 11.91 29.27 0.56
N GLN A 507 13.08 28.65 0.71
CA GLN A 507 14.35 29.36 0.95
C GLN A 507 14.81 30.22 -0.25
N ARG A 508 14.20 30.04 -1.43
CA ARG A 508 14.45 30.83 -2.64
C ARG A 508 13.30 31.81 -2.94
N GLY A 509 12.38 32.00 -2.00
CA GLY A 509 11.31 32.99 -2.07
C GLY A 509 10.06 32.55 -2.82
N PHE A 510 9.86 31.26 -3.06
CA PHE A 510 8.61 30.72 -3.63
C PHE A 510 7.60 30.38 -2.53
N ASP A 511 6.31 30.57 -2.80
CA ASP A 511 5.23 30.08 -1.95
C ASP A 511 4.91 28.61 -2.31
N ALA A 512 5.63 27.69 -1.67
CA ALA A 512 5.53 26.26 -1.94
C ALA A 512 4.91 25.48 -0.76
N HIS A 513 4.04 24.52 -1.10
CA HIS A 513 3.35 23.59 -0.21
C HIS A 513 3.67 22.15 -0.60
N ASN A 514 3.76 21.26 0.39
CA ASN A 514 3.96 19.83 0.16
C ASN A 514 2.62 19.10 0.07
N LEU A 515 2.48 18.14 -0.85
CA LEU A 515 1.34 17.21 -0.83
C LEU A 515 1.57 16.14 0.25
N SER A 516 0.77 16.17 1.32
CA SER A 516 0.80 15.15 2.38
C SER A 516 0.53 13.76 1.80
N GLY A 517 1.32 12.76 2.18
CA GLY A 517 1.24 11.40 1.61
C GLY A 517 1.71 11.24 0.15
N GLY A 518 1.96 12.33 -0.57
CA GLY A 518 2.42 12.32 -1.97
C GLY A 518 1.42 11.73 -2.96
N TYR A 519 1.93 11.32 -4.13
CA TYR A 519 1.12 10.73 -5.20
C TYR A 519 0.45 9.42 -4.77
N LYS A 520 1.09 8.62 -3.92
CA LYS A 520 0.57 7.32 -3.48
C LYS A 520 -0.78 7.48 -2.75
N THR A 521 -0.85 8.36 -1.74
CA THR A 521 -2.12 8.67 -1.06
C THR A 521 -3.15 9.24 -2.03
N TYR A 522 -2.76 10.19 -2.87
CA TYR A 522 -3.66 10.79 -3.86
C TYR A 522 -4.25 9.73 -4.80
N ALA A 523 -3.41 8.88 -5.39
CA ALA A 523 -3.81 7.88 -6.36
C ALA A 523 -4.80 6.85 -5.76
N TYR A 524 -4.56 6.37 -4.54
CA TYR A 524 -5.52 5.51 -3.85
C TYR A 524 -6.85 6.23 -3.60
N ALA A 525 -6.83 7.46 -3.10
CA ALA A 525 -8.03 8.17 -2.72
C ALA A 525 -8.91 8.61 -3.90
N VAL A 526 -8.34 8.89 -5.08
CA VAL A 526 -9.11 9.35 -6.27
C VAL A 526 -9.49 8.23 -7.23
N SER A 527 -8.97 7.02 -7.03
CA SER A 527 -9.34 5.86 -7.84
C SER A 527 -10.78 5.40 -7.57
N PRO A 528 -11.43 4.66 -8.48
CA PRO A 528 -12.70 4.01 -8.17
C PRO A 528 -12.57 3.06 -6.97
N GLN A 529 -13.45 3.21 -5.99
CA GLN A 529 -13.39 2.42 -4.74
C GLN A 529 -14.28 1.17 -4.81
N SER A 530 -15.49 1.30 -5.36
CA SER A 530 -16.41 0.17 -5.57
C SER A 530 -16.01 -0.64 -6.80
N HIS A 531 -16.18 -1.96 -6.72
CA HIS A 531 -15.92 -2.89 -7.81
C HIS A 531 -16.75 -4.17 -7.63
N THR A 532 -17.22 -4.73 -8.74
CA THR A 532 -17.98 -5.98 -8.71
C THR A 532 -17.04 -7.16 -8.45
N PRO A 533 -17.50 -8.22 -7.76
CA PRO A 533 -16.76 -9.47 -7.74
C PRO A 533 -16.60 -9.95 -9.19
N GLU A 534 -15.37 -10.30 -9.60
CA GLU A 534 -15.23 -11.02 -10.86
C GLU A 534 -15.91 -12.40 -10.68
N PRO A 535 -16.91 -12.77 -11.51
CA PRO A 535 -17.31 -14.17 -11.57
C PRO A 535 -16.08 -15.00 -11.90
N GLU A 536 -15.95 -16.18 -11.30
CA GLU A 536 -15.12 -17.21 -11.91
C GLU A 536 -15.56 -17.30 -13.37
N THR A 537 -14.77 -16.72 -14.27
CA THR A 537 -14.72 -17.24 -15.62
C THR A 537 -14.49 -18.71 -15.38
N LYS A 538 -15.52 -19.52 -15.72
CA LYS A 538 -15.44 -20.98 -15.89
C LYS A 538 -14.00 -21.25 -16.17
N THR A 539 -13.31 -21.96 -15.25
CA THR A 539 -11.90 -22.31 -15.38
C THR A 539 -11.53 -22.15 -16.83
N MET A 540 -10.80 -21.08 -17.16
CA MET A 540 -9.84 -21.29 -18.21
C MET A 540 -9.09 -22.49 -17.66
N THR A 541 -9.47 -23.69 -18.11
CA THR A 541 -8.49 -24.69 -18.43
C THR A 541 -7.46 -23.87 -19.15
N LEU A 542 -6.43 -23.44 -18.40
CA LEU A 542 -5.13 -23.20 -18.97
C LEU A 542 -5.01 -24.32 -19.99
N PRO A 543 -4.89 -24.00 -21.28
CA PRO A 543 -4.69 -25.04 -22.28
C PRO A 543 -3.61 -25.94 -21.68
N LYS A 544 -4.03 -27.19 -21.42
CA LYS A 544 -3.31 -28.20 -20.66
C LYS A 544 -1.82 -27.98 -20.91
N ALA A 545 -1.09 -27.48 -19.91
CA ALA A 545 0.23 -26.87 -20.07
C ALA A 545 0.94 -27.52 -21.26
N ALA A 546 1.02 -26.78 -22.37
CA ALA A 546 1.72 -27.25 -23.54
C ALA A 546 3.09 -27.71 -23.05
N ALA A 547 3.48 -28.94 -23.41
CA ALA A 547 4.68 -29.59 -22.90
C ALA A 547 5.83 -28.57 -22.86
N PRO A 548 6.51 -28.39 -21.72
CA PRO A 548 7.44 -27.28 -21.53
C PRO A 548 8.47 -27.29 -22.66
N THR A 549 8.52 -26.20 -23.42
CA THR A 549 9.70 -25.87 -24.23
C THR A 549 10.87 -25.77 -23.23
N PRO A 550 12.06 -26.34 -23.52
CA PRO A 550 13.06 -26.61 -22.48
C PRO A 550 13.37 -25.37 -21.66
N ALA A 551 13.34 -25.55 -20.34
CA ALA A 551 13.52 -24.51 -19.34
C ALA A 551 14.79 -23.68 -19.61
N GLY A 552 14.62 -22.37 -19.81
CA GLY A 552 15.69 -21.42 -19.62
C GLY A 552 16.12 -21.38 -18.14
N SER A 553 17.24 -20.74 -17.85
CA SER A 553 17.76 -20.60 -16.49
C SER A 553 16.77 -19.86 -15.60
N GLU A 554 16.59 -20.33 -14.37
CA GLU A 554 15.75 -19.66 -13.38
C GLU A 554 16.58 -18.72 -12.49
N TYR A 555 16.12 -17.49 -12.34
CA TYR A 555 16.71 -16.48 -11.48
C TYR A 555 15.76 -16.11 -10.36
N GLN A 556 16.32 -15.81 -9.19
CA GLN A 556 15.59 -15.25 -8.05
C GLN A 556 16.00 -13.79 -7.89
N LEU A 557 15.02 -12.90 -7.78
CA LEU A 557 15.24 -11.48 -7.60
C LEU A 557 14.45 -10.99 -6.40
N ASP A 558 15.14 -10.65 -5.33
CA ASP A 558 14.53 -10.01 -4.18
C ASP A 558 14.40 -8.51 -4.42
N ALA A 559 13.19 -8.02 -4.61
CA ALA A 559 12.81 -6.61 -4.69
C ALA A 559 11.99 -6.16 -3.47
N CYS A 560 11.96 -6.94 -2.39
CA CYS A 560 11.33 -6.54 -1.13
C CYS A 560 11.99 -5.26 -0.59
N GLY A 561 11.20 -4.39 0.04
CA GLY A 561 11.65 -3.09 0.55
C GLY A 561 11.77 -2.00 -0.50
N LEU A 562 11.69 -2.33 -1.80
CA LEU A 562 11.61 -1.37 -2.89
C LEU A 562 10.15 -1.03 -3.20
N GLN A 563 9.91 0.22 -3.59
CA GLN A 563 8.59 0.72 -3.96
C GLN A 563 8.57 1.13 -5.41
N CYS A 564 7.40 1.06 -6.04
CA CYS A 564 7.11 1.52 -7.39
C CYS A 564 7.84 2.84 -7.75
N PRO A 565 8.66 2.87 -8.84
CA PRO A 565 8.90 1.82 -9.83
C PRO A 565 10.03 0.83 -9.48
N GLY A 566 10.63 0.91 -8.28
CA GLY A 566 11.79 0.15 -7.84
C GLY A 566 11.76 -1.35 -8.16
N PRO A 567 10.71 -2.11 -7.79
CA PRO A 567 10.60 -3.52 -8.17
C PRO A 567 10.61 -3.75 -9.68
N ILE A 568 9.87 -2.94 -10.45
CA ILE A 568 9.82 -2.99 -11.91
C ILE A 568 11.18 -2.63 -12.53
N LEU A 569 11.88 -1.63 -12.01
CA LEU A 569 13.21 -1.25 -12.49
C LEU A 569 14.24 -2.35 -12.20
N LYS A 570 14.16 -2.98 -11.02
CA LYS A 570 15.04 -4.08 -10.65
C LYS A 570 14.76 -5.31 -11.52
N LEU A 571 13.49 -5.65 -11.74
CA LEU A 571 13.04 -6.69 -12.68
C LEU A 571 13.54 -6.41 -14.09
N TYR A 572 13.31 -5.19 -14.60
CA TYR A 572 13.73 -4.77 -15.93
C TYR A 572 15.25 -4.87 -16.11
N ASN A 573 16.04 -4.43 -15.14
CA ASN A 573 17.49 -4.59 -15.17
C ASN A 573 17.89 -6.07 -15.17
N LYS A 574 17.20 -6.93 -14.41
CA LYS A 574 17.51 -8.36 -14.39
C LYS A 574 17.15 -9.06 -15.70
N VAL A 575 15.99 -8.76 -16.28
CA VAL A 575 15.54 -9.32 -17.57
C VAL A 575 16.46 -8.94 -18.73
N LYS A 576 17.17 -7.81 -18.64
CA LYS A 576 18.23 -7.47 -19.60
C LYS A 576 19.41 -8.45 -19.59
N GLU A 577 19.72 -9.02 -18.44
CA GLU A 577 20.84 -9.96 -18.25
C GLU A 577 20.47 -11.41 -18.58
N MET A 578 19.18 -11.70 -18.76
CA MET A 578 18.64 -13.06 -18.99
C MET A 578 18.65 -13.43 -20.49
N GLY A 579 18.74 -14.72 -20.81
CA GLY A 579 18.50 -15.25 -22.16
C GLY A 579 17.00 -15.38 -22.49
N ASP A 580 16.64 -15.47 -23.76
CA ASP A 580 15.23 -15.69 -24.16
C ASP A 580 14.75 -17.07 -23.69
N GLY A 581 13.55 -17.13 -23.11
CA GLY A 581 13.02 -18.32 -22.45
C GLY A 581 13.44 -18.51 -20.99
N ASP A 582 14.41 -17.74 -20.47
CA ASP A 582 14.77 -17.71 -19.05
C ASP A 582 13.64 -17.13 -18.20
N ILE A 583 13.55 -17.57 -16.94
CA ILE A 583 12.50 -17.19 -16.01
C ILE A 583 13.11 -16.45 -14.82
N VAL A 584 12.56 -15.30 -14.44
CA VAL A 584 12.89 -14.64 -13.18
C VAL A 584 11.70 -14.66 -12.25
N THR A 585 11.94 -15.14 -11.05
CA THR A 585 11.01 -15.05 -9.92
C THR A 585 11.36 -13.79 -9.13
N VAL A 586 10.51 -12.78 -9.17
CA VAL A 586 10.69 -11.53 -8.43
C VAL A 586 9.81 -11.55 -7.20
N LYS A 587 10.40 -11.32 -6.02
CA LYS A 587 9.68 -11.12 -4.76
C LYS A 587 9.63 -9.64 -4.43
N ALA A 588 8.47 -9.06 -4.16
CA ALA A 588 8.31 -7.66 -3.79
C ALA A 588 7.27 -7.49 -2.68
N THR A 589 7.48 -6.55 -1.78
CA THR A 589 6.54 -6.20 -0.68
C THR A 589 5.70 -4.96 -1.00
N ASP A 590 5.77 -4.45 -2.23
CA ASP A 590 4.97 -3.31 -2.70
C ASP A 590 3.77 -3.80 -3.51
N TYR A 591 2.55 -3.62 -3.00
CA TYR A 591 1.32 -4.09 -3.66
C TYR A 591 1.08 -3.49 -5.05
N GLY A 592 1.62 -2.29 -5.32
CA GLY A 592 1.59 -1.70 -6.66
C GLY A 592 2.27 -2.57 -7.71
N PHE A 593 3.30 -3.34 -7.32
CA PHE A 593 4.03 -4.22 -8.23
C PHE A 593 3.15 -5.27 -8.91
N ALA A 594 2.12 -5.79 -8.22
CA ALA A 594 1.21 -6.78 -8.79
C ALA A 594 0.46 -6.25 -10.01
N ASN A 595 0.02 -4.99 -9.96
CA ASN A 595 -0.65 -4.34 -11.08
C ASN A 595 0.35 -3.94 -12.16
N ASP A 596 1.53 -3.46 -11.75
CA ASP A 596 2.54 -2.93 -12.66
C ASP A 596 3.24 -4.03 -13.48
N VAL A 597 3.47 -5.22 -12.89
CA VAL A 597 4.27 -6.29 -13.53
C VAL A 597 3.57 -6.88 -14.75
N GLY A 598 2.24 -7.02 -14.70
CA GLY A 598 1.45 -7.49 -15.84
C GLY A 598 1.47 -6.49 -17.00
N ALA A 599 1.22 -5.21 -16.71
CA ALA A 599 1.28 -4.14 -17.72
C ALA A 599 2.69 -4.00 -18.31
N TRP A 600 3.73 -4.06 -17.46
CA TRP A 600 5.12 -4.01 -17.87
C TRP A 600 5.51 -5.20 -18.75
N ALA A 601 5.14 -6.44 -18.39
CA ALA A 601 5.46 -7.64 -19.15
C ALA A 601 4.87 -7.54 -20.57
N LYS A 602 3.58 -7.20 -20.67
CA LYS A 602 2.88 -6.99 -21.94
C LYS A 602 3.52 -5.89 -22.81
N THR A 603 3.90 -4.77 -22.20
CA THR A 603 4.48 -3.62 -22.93
C THR A 603 5.92 -3.87 -23.38
N THR A 604 6.62 -4.81 -22.73
CA THR A 604 8.04 -5.12 -23.01
C THR A 604 8.25 -6.41 -23.80
N GLY A 605 7.18 -7.11 -24.20
CA GLY A 605 7.24 -8.36 -24.95
C GLY A 605 7.69 -9.57 -24.13
N ASN A 606 7.45 -9.54 -22.82
CA ASN A 606 7.73 -10.64 -21.88
C ASN A 606 6.42 -11.28 -21.42
N THR A 607 6.45 -12.55 -21.01
CA THR A 607 5.26 -13.27 -20.52
C THR A 607 5.26 -13.36 -18.99
N LEU A 608 4.17 -12.92 -18.36
CA LEU A 608 3.91 -13.16 -16.92
C LEU A 608 3.36 -14.59 -16.77
N LEU A 609 4.14 -15.48 -16.18
CA LEU A 609 3.79 -16.90 -16.00
C LEU A 609 2.89 -17.14 -14.78
N SER A 610 3.20 -16.49 -13.66
CA SER A 610 2.39 -16.55 -12.44
C SER A 610 2.57 -15.30 -11.60
N LEU A 611 1.55 -15.00 -10.81
CA LEU A 611 1.55 -13.94 -9.81
C LEU A 611 0.88 -14.48 -8.56
N GLU A 612 1.65 -14.59 -7.49
CA GLU A 612 1.21 -15.12 -6.20
C GLU A 612 1.44 -14.06 -5.13
N ASN A 613 0.62 -14.07 -4.09
CA ASN A 613 0.83 -13.26 -2.89
C ASN A 613 0.71 -14.17 -1.68
N ALA A 614 1.77 -14.22 -0.87
CA ALA A 614 1.78 -14.99 0.35
C ALA A 614 2.49 -14.19 1.45
N GLY A 615 1.79 -13.93 2.55
CA GLY A 615 2.33 -13.22 3.71
C GLY A 615 2.82 -11.81 3.38
N GLY A 616 2.10 -11.09 2.51
CA GLY A 616 2.45 -9.74 2.05
C GLY A 616 3.68 -9.63 1.15
N VAL A 617 4.15 -10.76 0.60
CA VAL A 617 5.18 -10.80 -0.44
C VAL A 617 4.55 -11.25 -1.75
N ILE A 618 4.53 -10.34 -2.73
CA ILE A 618 4.15 -10.65 -4.11
C ILE A 618 5.30 -11.35 -4.80
N THR A 619 5.04 -12.54 -5.32
CA THR A 619 5.96 -13.34 -6.11
C THR A 619 5.46 -13.42 -7.55
N ALA A 620 6.16 -12.72 -8.46
CA ALA A 620 5.86 -12.76 -9.89
C ALA A 620 6.90 -13.61 -10.63
N ARG A 621 6.46 -14.59 -11.42
CA ARG A 621 7.33 -15.33 -12.35
C ARG A 621 7.18 -14.75 -13.74
N VAL A 622 8.24 -14.19 -14.29
CA VAL A 622 8.26 -13.56 -15.61
C VAL A 622 9.25 -14.31 -16.49
N GLN A 623 8.80 -14.73 -17.67
CA GLN A 623 9.65 -15.29 -18.71
C GLN A 623 10.04 -14.21 -19.72
N LYS A 624 11.31 -14.23 -20.14
CA LYS A 624 11.79 -13.36 -21.20
C LYS A 624 11.31 -13.85 -22.57
N GLY A 625 10.59 -12.99 -23.31
CA GLY A 625 9.94 -13.32 -24.58
C GLY A 625 8.46 -13.73 -24.43
N LEU A 626 7.74 -13.80 -25.56
CA LEU A 626 6.33 -14.21 -25.63
C LEU A 626 6.18 -15.73 -25.79
N SER A 627 5.15 -16.31 -25.18
CA SER A 627 4.81 -17.72 -25.37
C SER A 627 4.34 -18.02 -26.81
N VAL A 628 4.61 -19.23 -27.30
CA VAL A 628 4.36 -19.64 -28.70
C VAL A 628 2.87 -19.52 -29.10
N GLU A 629 1.94 -19.64 -28.15
CA GLU A 629 0.49 -19.55 -28.43
C GLU A 629 0.01 -18.09 -28.63
N GLU A 630 0.53 -17.12 -27.89
CA GLU A 630 0.19 -15.68 -28.09
C GLU A 630 0.76 -15.14 -29.41
N SER A 631 1.80 -15.79 -29.94
CA SER A 631 2.38 -15.44 -31.23
C SER A 631 1.45 -15.78 -32.41
N GLU A 632 0.57 -16.77 -32.27
CA GLU A 632 -0.39 -17.15 -33.33
C GLU A 632 -1.66 -16.27 -33.32
N GLU A 633 -2.16 -15.88 -32.15
CA GLU A 633 -3.27 -14.91 -32.05
C GLU A 633 -2.84 -13.48 -32.45
N ALA A 634 -1.62 -13.06 -32.09
CA ALA A 634 -1.05 -11.80 -32.56
C ALA A 634 -0.79 -11.80 -34.09
N SER A 635 -0.45 -12.95 -34.67
CA SER A 635 -0.28 -13.12 -36.12
C SER A 635 -1.61 -13.08 -36.89
N ALA A 636 -2.71 -13.54 -36.28
CA ALA A 636 -4.06 -13.46 -36.85
C ALA A 636 -4.63 -12.03 -36.85
N MET A 637 -4.34 -11.22 -35.80
CA MET A 637 -4.72 -9.80 -35.76
C MET A 637 -3.87 -8.89 -36.67
N SER A 638 -2.72 -9.37 -37.16
CA SER A 638 -1.81 -8.59 -38.03
C SER A 638 -2.22 -8.54 -39.50
N LYS A 639 -3.30 -9.22 -39.94
CA LYS A 639 -3.68 -9.26 -41.37
C LYS A 639 -4.70 -8.21 -41.84
N ASN A 640 -5.23 -7.36 -40.96
CA ASN A 640 -6.12 -6.28 -41.40
C ASN A 640 -5.84 -4.97 -40.64
N GLY A 641 -5.04 -4.10 -41.24
CA GLY A 641 -5.03 -2.67 -40.89
C GLY A 641 -3.64 -2.03 -40.79
N SER A 642 -3.25 -1.32 -41.85
CA SER A 642 -2.35 -0.15 -41.86
C SER A 642 -0.92 -0.29 -41.28
N GLN A 643 0.06 -0.28 -42.18
CA GLN A 643 1.45 0.09 -41.88
C GLN A 643 1.53 1.44 -41.14
N ASN A 644 1.90 1.44 -39.85
CA ASN A 644 2.71 2.49 -39.19
C ASN A 644 2.88 2.17 -37.68
N GLY A 645 3.68 1.16 -37.37
CA GLY A 645 4.40 1.10 -36.09
C GLY A 645 5.81 1.63 -36.32
N ARG A 646 6.04 2.95 -36.16
CA ARG A 646 7.39 3.52 -36.33
C ARG A 646 8.30 3.01 -35.21
N GLN A 647 9.22 2.13 -35.56
CA GLN A 647 10.36 1.72 -34.72
C GLN A 647 11.15 2.99 -34.32
N LYS A 648 11.46 3.16 -33.03
CA LYS A 648 12.12 4.38 -32.52
C LYS A 648 13.62 4.35 -32.81
N ASP A 649 14.00 4.74 -34.02
CA ASP A 649 15.40 4.80 -34.44
C ASP A 649 16.10 6.10 -33.99
N MET A 650 17.45 6.13 -33.99
CA MET A 650 18.27 7.24 -33.48
C MET A 650 19.35 7.70 -34.46
N THR A 651 19.50 9.02 -34.57
CA THR A 651 20.62 9.68 -35.25
C THR A 651 21.38 10.58 -34.28
N MET A 652 22.70 10.50 -34.27
CA MET A 652 23.57 11.29 -33.38
C MET A 652 24.67 12.00 -34.17
N ILE A 653 24.83 13.30 -33.96
CA ILE A 653 25.94 14.08 -34.52
C ILE A 653 27.07 14.14 -33.49
N VAL A 654 28.24 13.62 -33.86
CA VAL A 654 29.45 13.59 -33.02
C VAL A 654 30.45 14.60 -33.56
N PHE A 655 30.54 15.76 -32.92
CA PHE A 655 31.47 16.83 -33.32
C PHE A 655 32.68 16.93 -32.38
N SER A 656 32.58 16.40 -31.16
CA SER A 656 33.70 16.34 -30.20
C SER A 656 34.57 15.09 -30.36
N GLY A 657 35.89 15.25 -30.20
CA GLY A 657 36.87 14.16 -30.16
C GLY A 657 37.34 13.77 -28.75
N GLU A 658 36.66 14.26 -27.71
CA GLU A 658 37.01 14.03 -26.30
C GLU A 658 36.53 12.65 -25.82
N LEU A 659 37.32 12.02 -24.94
CA LEU A 659 37.16 10.62 -24.53
C LEU A 659 35.83 10.34 -23.85
N ASP A 660 35.43 11.15 -22.87
CA ASP A 660 34.20 10.99 -22.10
C ASP A 660 32.94 11.17 -22.96
N LYS A 661 32.95 12.16 -23.86
CA LYS A 661 31.86 12.41 -24.82
C LYS A 661 31.76 11.30 -25.85
N ALA A 662 32.89 10.83 -26.37
CA ALA A 662 32.94 9.71 -27.29
C ALA A 662 32.47 8.39 -26.65
N ILE A 663 32.87 8.10 -25.41
CA ILE A 663 32.38 6.94 -24.66
C ILE A 663 30.86 7.03 -24.48
N ALA A 664 30.34 8.19 -24.08
CA ALA A 664 28.90 8.39 -23.95
C ALA A 664 28.17 8.16 -25.30
N ALA A 665 28.68 8.74 -26.40
CA ALA A 665 28.12 8.56 -27.73
C ALA A 665 28.02 7.08 -28.13
N PHE A 666 29.10 6.31 -27.96
CA PHE A 666 29.13 4.90 -28.33
C PHE A 666 28.37 3.98 -27.35
N ILE A 667 28.27 4.31 -26.06
CA ILE A 667 27.40 3.59 -25.12
C ILE A 667 25.94 3.77 -25.51
N ILE A 668 25.52 5.00 -25.82
CA ILE A 668 24.14 5.29 -26.24
C ILE A 668 23.87 4.60 -27.59
N ALA A 669 24.78 4.69 -28.56
CA ALA A 669 24.65 4.05 -29.87
C ALA A 669 24.46 2.53 -29.77
N ASN A 670 25.33 1.87 -28.98
CA ASN A 670 25.23 0.44 -28.72
C ASN A 670 23.94 0.09 -27.96
N GLY A 671 23.50 0.96 -27.05
CA GLY A 671 22.22 0.82 -26.36
C GLY A 671 21.04 0.76 -27.34
N PHE A 672 20.95 1.70 -28.28
CA PHE A 672 19.89 1.70 -29.30
C PHE A 672 19.99 0.48 -30.22
N ALA A 673 21.19 0.14 -30.71
CA ALA A 673 21.38 -1.05 -31.53
C ALA A 673 21.00 -2.35 -30.79
N SER A 674 21.28 -2.43 -29.48
CA SER A 674 20.91 -3.58 -28.64
C SER A 674 19.40 -3.71 -28.39
N MET A 675 18.63 -2.65 -28.59
CA MET A 675 17.16 -2.66 -28.56
C MET A 675 16.54 -3.02 -29.93
N GLY A 676 17.35 -3.47 -30.90
CA GLY A 676 16.91 -3.73 -32.27
C GLY A 676 16.51 -2.47 -33.04
N GLN A 677 16.95 -1.29 -32.58
CA GLN A 677 16.66 0.00 -33.21
C GLN A 677 17.85 0.43 -34.07
N ARG A 678 17.58 1.09 -35.20
CA ARG A 678 18.63 1.57 -36.09
C ARG A 678 19.32 2.77 -35.46
N ALA A 679 20.64 2.71 -35.30
CA ALA A 679 21.46 3.79 -34.78
C ALA A 679 22.45 4.28 -35.85
N THR A 680 22.50 5.59 -36.07
CA THR A 680 23.41 6.24 -37.04
C THR A 680 24.21 7.34 -36.34
N LEU A 681 25.54 7.25 -36.35
CA LEU A 681 26.44 8.26 -35.80
C LEU A 681 27.14 9.01 -36.94
N PHE A 682 26.92 10.31 -37.03
CA PHE A 682 27.52 11.20 -38.02
C PHE A 682 28.67 12.01 -37.41
N PHE A 683 29.90 11.70 -37.82
CA PHE A 683 31.13 12.29 -37.33
C PHE A 683 31.55 13.48 -38.19
N THR A 684 31.71 14.63 -37.53
CA THR A 684 32.13 15.88 -38.17
C THR A 684 33.15 16.61 -37.29
N PHE A 685 33.85 17.60 -37.84
CA PHE A 685 34.95 18.33 -37.19
C PHE A 685 35.89 17.41 -36.37
N TRP A 686 36.05 17.69 -35.07
CA TRP A 686 37.01 17.00 -34.21
C TRP A 686 36.63 15.55 -33.91
N GLY A 687 35.33 15.22 -33.93
CA GLY A 687 34.83 13.85 -33.76
C GLY A 687 35.35 12.89 -34.82
N LEU A 688 35.66 13.39 -36.03
CA LEU A 688 36.23 12.58 -37.12
C LEU A 688 37.60 11.98 -36.75
N ASN A 689 38.35 12.60 -35.83
CA ASN A 689 39.65 12.09 -35.40
C ASN A 689 39.54 10.75 -34.65
N LEU A 690 38.38 10.45 -34.05
CA LEU A 690 38.11 9.19 -33.36
C LEU A 690 38.10 8.00 -34.31
N LEU A 691 37.71 8.22 -35.57
CA LEU A 691 37.57 7.19 -36.61
C LEU A 691 38.87 6.96 -37.41
N ARG A 692 39.95 7.69 -37.12
CA ARG A 692 41.21 7.53 -37.86
C ARG A 692 41.95 6.26 -37.42
N LYS A 693 42.55 5.55 -38.38
CA LYS A 693 43.45 4.42 -38.11
C LYS A 693 44.67 4.92 -37.33
N ASP A 694 45.10 4.13 -36.34
CA ASP A 694 46.31 4.43 -35.56
C ASP A 694 47.56 4.43 -36.46
N ASN A 695 47.59 3.54 -37.47
CA ASN A 695 48.65 3.42 -38.50
C ASN A 695 48.05 3.50 -39.92
N PRO A 696 47.81 4.70 -40.48
CA PRO A 696 47.23 4.85 -41.81
C PRO A 696 48.25 4.59 -42.93
N PRO A 697 47.81 4.16 -44.13
CA PRO A 697 48.68 3.99 -45.30
C PRO A 697 49.29 5.31 -45.77
N ALA A 698 50.42 5.24 -46.49
CA ALA A 698 51.10 6.43 -47.02
C ALA A 698 50.33 7.04 -48.20
N ILE A 699 49.82 8.27 -48.03
CA ILE A 699 48.99 8.96 -49.02
C ILE A 699 49.66 10.25 -49.50
N LYS A 700 49.56 10.55 -50.80
CA LYS A 700 50.02 11.82 -51.39
C LYS A 700 49.10 12.97 -50.96
N LYS A 701 49.61 13.88 -50.13
CA LYS A 701 48.91 15.08 -49.63
C LYS A 701 49.71 16.34 -49.96
N ASN A 702 49.04 17.48 -50.09
CA ASN A 702 49.73 18.77 -50.25
C ASN A 702 50.36 19.25 -48.91
N LEU A 703 51.20 20.29 -48.95
CA LEU A 703 52.01 20.71 -47.80
C LEU A 703 51.16 21.09 -46.57
N ILE A 704 50.00 21.72 -46.81
CA ILE A 704 49.07 22.20 -45.78
C ILE A 704 48.30 21.01 -45.16
N GLU A 705 47.79 20.09 -45.97
CA GLU A 705 47.11 18.87 -45.50
C GLU A 705 48.05 17.96 -44.67
N ARG A 706 49.34 17.90 -45.05
CA ARG A 706 50.35 17.18 -44.25
C ARG A 706 50.54 17.79 -42.87
N MET A 707 50.57 19.12 -42.79
CA MET A 707 50.75 19.85 -41.54
C MET A 707 49.53 19.67 -40.61
N PHE A 708 48.31 19.82 -41.14
CA PHE A 708 47.08 19.58 -40.38
C PHE A 708 46.97 18.11 -39.91
N GLY A 709 47.22 17.14 -40.78
CA GLY A 709 47.16 15.72 -40.43
C GLY A 709 48.15 15.26 -39.37
N TRP A 710 49.26 15.98 -39.18
CA TRP A 710 50.25 15.74 -38.11
C TRP A 710 49.85 16.37 -36.77
N MET A 711 49.24 17.55 -36.79
CA MET A 711 48.87 18.31 -35.58
C MET A 711 47.62 17.74 -34.85
N MET A 712 46.79 16.95 -35.55
CA MET A 712 45.53 16.44 -35.01
C MET A 712 45.67 15.05 -34.36
N PRO A 713 44.98 14.79 -33.22
CA PRO A 713 44.94 13.48 -32.58
C PRO A 713 44.54 12.37 -33.57
N ARG A 714 45.12 11.18 -33.41
CA ARG A 714 44.89 10.04 -34.30
C ARG A 714 44.29 8.89 -33.50
N GLY A 715 43.05 8.54 -33.83
CA GLY A 715 42.38 7.34 -33.33
C GLY A 715 41.83 7.48 -31.92
N ALA A 716 40.86 6.62 -31.62
CA ALA A 716 40.18 6.54 -30.32
C ALA A 716 41.13 6.34 -29.13
N ASN A 717 42.29 5.70 -29.34
CA ASN A 717 43.29 5.49 -28.28
C ASN A 717 43.89 6.79 -27.75
N LYS A 718 43.98 7.82 -28.59
CA LYS A 718 44.56 9.14 -28.25
C LYS A 718 43.52 10.16 -27.79
N ALA A 719 42.25 9.77 -27.65
CA ALA A 719 41.22 10.64 -27.09
C ALA A 719 41.53 10.98 -25.62
N ILE A 720 41.32 12.25 -25.27
CA ILE A 720 41.61 12.85 -23.97
C ILE A 720 40.32 13.31 -23.28
N LEU A 721 40.29 13.34 -21.94
CA LEU A 721 39.14 13.84 -21.20
C LEU A 721 38.85 15.33 -21.45
N SER A 722 37.57 15.68 -21.54
CA SER A 722 37.08 17.05 -21.74
C SER A 722 37.36 17.98 -20.55
N GLN A 723 37.35 17.44 -19.34
CA GLN A 723 37.63 18.16 -18.09
C GLN A 723 38.53 17.32 -17.18
N MET A 724 39.22 17.98 -16.25
CA MET A 724 40.13 17.33 -15.29
C MET A 724 41.27 16.52 -15.97
N HIS A 725 41.70 16.94 -17.16
CA HIS A 725 42.76 16.27 -17.91
C HIS A 725 44.09 16.17 -17.12
N MET A 726 44.42 17.18 -16.29
CA MET A 726 45.59 17.21 -15.40
C MET A 726 46.89 16.75 -16.10
N LEU A 727 47.25 17.37 -17.23
CA LEU A 727 48.42 16.98 -18.06
C LEU A 727 48.47 15.48 -18.44
N GLY A 728 47.31 14.83 -18.55
CA GLY A 728 47.17 13.42 -18.93
C GLY A 728 46.93 12.47 -17.76
N VAL A 729 47.13 12.93 -16.52
CA VAL A 729 46.92 12.12 -15.30
C VAL A 729 45.45 11.71 -15.14
N GLY A 730 44.52 12.63 -15.40
CA GLY A 730 43.08 12.33 -15.33
C GLY A 730 42.65 11.28 -16.37
N THR A 731 43.15 11.42 -17.60
CA THR A 731 42.87 10.46 -18.69
C THR A 731 43.43 9.07 -18.38
N GLY A 732 44.61 8.98 -17.77
CA GLY A 732 45.18 7.70 -17.32
C GLY A 732 44.39 7.07 -16.18
N MET A 733 43.96 7.87 -15.21
CA MET A 733 43.19 7.41 -14.05
C MET A 733 41.82 6.86 -14.46
N ILE A 734 41.09 7.54 -15.35
CA ILE A 734 39.77 7.06 -15.79
C ILE A 734 39.88 5.78 -16.62
N LYS A 735 40.88 5.67 -17.51
CA LYS A 735 41.12 4.44 -18.29
C LYS A 735 41.49 3.26 -17.37
N SER A 736 42.26 3.52 -16.31
CA SER A 736 42.59 2.51 -15.29
C SER A 736 41.35 2.08 -14.49
N LEU A 737 40.52 3.04 -14.07
CA LEU A 737 39.28 2.76 -13.35
C LEU A 737 38.28 2.00 -14.22
N MET A 738 38.14 2.38 -15.50
CA MET A 738 37.32 1.66 -16.48
C MET A 738 37.78 0.19 -16.58
N LYS A 739 39.09 -0.06 -16.68
CA LYS A 739 39.63 -1.43 -16.70
C LYS A 739 39.35 -2.19 -15.40
N GLN A 740 39.47 -1.54 -14.23
CA GLN A 740 39.15 -2.16 -12.94
C GLN A 740 37.65 -2.45 -12.76
N LYS A 741 36.80 -1.67 -13.43
CA LYS A 741 35.33 -1.79 -13.39
C LYS A 741 34.75 -2.51 -14.60
N ASN A 742 35.58 -3.14 -15.43
CA ASN A 742 35.20 -3.85 -16.65
C ASN A 742 34.34 -3.01 -17.61
N VAL A 743 34.66 -1.73 -17.76
CA VAL A 743 34.07 -0.86 -18.79
C VAL A 743 34.95 -0.92 -20.03
N ASP A 744 34.35 -1.29 -21.17
CA ASP A 744 35.03 -1.38 -22.46
C ASP A 744 35.75 -0.08 -22.82
N SER A 745 36.93 -0.23 -23.40
CA SER A 745 37.68 0.90 -23.93
C SER A 745 36.95 1.51 -25.14
N LEU A 746 37.20 2.79 -25.44
CA LEU A 746 36.58 3.44 -26.58
C LEU A 746 36.79 2.69 -27.92
N PRO A 747 37.98 2.13 -28.24
CA PRO A 747 38.15 1.26 -29.41
C PRO A 747 37.26 0.01 -29.41
N GLU A 748 37.06 -0.62 -28.24
CA GLU A 748 36.18 -1.79 -28.10
C GLU A 748 34.73 -1.39 -28.30
N LEU A 749 34.28 -0.28 -27.72
CA LEU A 749 32.92 0.26 -27.92
C LEU A 749 32.62 0.60 -29.39
N ILE A 750 33.60 1.15 -30.12
CA ILE A 750 33.49 1.41 -31.56
C ILE A 750 33.33 0.09 -32.33
N LYS A 751 34.15 -0.91 -32.03
CA LYS A 751 34.08 -2.22 -32.68
C LYS A 751 32.75 -2.92 -32.40
N THR A 752 32.28 -2.89 -31.15
CA THR A 752 30.99 -3.42 -30.73
C THR A 752 29.84 -2.71 -31.47
N ALA A 753 29.93 -1.39 -31.65
CA ALA A 753 28.94 -0.63 -32.41
C ALA A 753 28.87 -1.09 -33.88
N GLN A 754 30.02 -1.28 -34.53
CA GLN A 754 30.06 -1.80 -35.90
C GLN A 754 29.50 -3.22 -36.01
N GLN A 755 29.81 -4.09 -35.04
CA GLN A 755 29.29 -5.46 -34.99
C GLN A 755 27.78 -5.51 -34.76
N ASN A 756 27.24 -4.56 -33.99
CA ASN A 756 25.81 -4.40 -33.72
C ASN A 756 25.06 -3.65 -34.84
N GLY A 757 25.70 -3.37 -35.98
CA GLY A 757 25.06 -2.73 -37.12
C GLY A 757 24.81 -1.22 -36.97
N VAL A 758 25.49 -0.56 -36.03
CA VAL A 758 25.49 0.92 -35.92
C VAL A 758 26.19 1.50 -37.15
N ARG A 759 25.51 2.40 -37.87
CA ARG A 759 26.09 3.06 -39.04
C ARG A 759 26.98 4.22 -38.62
N LEU A 760 28.27 4.17 -38.98
CA LEU A 760 29.22 5.24 -38.73
C LEU A 760 29.44 6.03 -40.02
N LEU A 761 28.99 7.28 -40.03
CA LEU A 761 29.07 8.19 -41.18
C LEU A 761 30.15 9.25 -40.97
N ALA A 762 31.11 9.36 -41.88
CA ALA A 762 32.11 10.43 -41.90
C ALA A 762 31.67 11.57 -42.83
N CYS A 763 31.73 12.81 -42.33
CA CYS A 763 31.36 14.00 -43.09
C CYS A 763 32.40 14.31 -44.20
N GLN A 764 31.99 14.20 -45.48
CA GLN A 764 32.84 14.49 -46.65
C GLN A 764 33.48 15.89 -46.61
N MET A 765 32.68 16.93 -46.32
CA MET A 765 33.17 18.31 -46.28
C MET A 765 34.25 18.50 -45.20
N THR A 766 34.08 17.88 -44.04
CA THR A 766 35.08 17.91 -42.96
C THR A 766 36.34 17.14 -43.36
N MET A 767 36.19 15.99 -44.01
CA MET A 767 37.32 15.21 -44.54
C MET A 767 38.17 16.03 -45.53
N ASP A 768 37.52 16.74 -46.46
CA ASP A 768 38.19 17.61 -47.43
C ASP A 768 38.89 18.79 -46.75
N LEU A 769 38.22 19.44 -45.79
CA LEU A 769 38.78 20.56 -45.02
C LEU A 769 40.02 20.14 -44.20
N MET A 770 39.99 18.95 -43.61
CA MET A 770 41.03 18.44 -42.71
C MET A 770 42.08 17.59 -43.44
N GLY A 771 41.95 17.43 -44.76
CA GLY A 771 42.86 16.63 -45.58
C GLY A 771 42.90 15.16 -45.19
N ILE A 772 41.77 14.59 -44.73
CA ILE A 772 41.63 13.19 -44.32
C ILE A 772 41.00 12.41 -45.47
N ARG A 773 41.66 11.34 -45.93
CA ARG A 773 41.09 10.46 -46.95
C ARG A 773 40.42 9.23 -46.34
N GLN A 774 39.50 8.61 -47.09
CA GLN A 774 38.74 7.44 -46.62
C GLN A 774 39.66 6.28 -46.25
N GLU A 775 40.80 6.11 -46.93
CA GLU A 775 41.78 5.06 -46.64
C GLU A 775 42.47 5.24 -45.27
N GLU A 776 42.36 6.42 -44.65
CA GLU A 776 42.88 6.73 -43.32
C GLU A 776 41.87 6.46 -42.19
N LEU A 777 40.62 6.11 -42.51
CA LEU A 777 39.57 5.78 -41.53
C LEU A 777 39.53 4.28 -41.24
N ILE A 778 39.01 3.91 -40.07
CA ILE A 778 38.75 2.51 -39.71
C ILE A 778 37.77 1.86 -40.69
N ASP A 779 37.89 0.54 -40.87
CA ASP A 779 37.06 -0.19 -41.83
C ASP A 779 35.59 -0.18 -41.37
N GLY A 780 34.63 -0.10 -42.29
CA GLY A 780 33.19 -0.03 -41.98
C GLY A 780 32.63 1.37 -41.75
N VAL A 781 33.40 2.43 -42.01
CA VAL A 781 32.91 3.83 -42.02
C VAL A 781 32.44 4.22 -43.42
N GLU A 782 31.21 4.72 -43.51
CA GLU A 782 30.63 5.24 -44.76
C GLU A 782 30.90 6.75 -44.89
N VAL A 783 31.17 7.25 -46.09
CA VAL A 783 31.35 8.69 -46.31
C VAL A 783 30.03 9.30 -46.78
N ALA A 784 29.58 10.34 -46.08
CA ALA A 784 28.27 10.94 -46.32
C ALA A 784 28.30 12.48 -46.24
N GLY A 785 27.42 13.12 -47.01
CA GLY A 785 27.16 14.55 -46.92
C GLY A 785 26.09 14.89 -45.89
N VAL A 786 25.93 16.18 -45.60
CA VAL A 786 24.91 16.68 -44.66
C VAL A 786 23.49 16.29 -45.11
N ALA A 787 23.23 16.20 -46.41
CA ALA A 787 21.93 15.78 -46.96
C ALA A 787 21.55 14.32 -46.60
N THR A 788 22.52 13.41 -46.61
CA THR A 788 22.31 12.01 -46.23
C THR A 788 22.02 11.88 -44.74
N MET A 789 22.74 12.64 -43.90
CA MET A 789 22.46 12.71 -42.47
C MET A 789 21.10 13.34 -42.18
N ALA A 790 20.71 14.41 -42.89
CA ALA A 790 19.41 15.05 -42.73
C ALA A 790 18.25 14.11 -43.10
N ALA A 791 18.43 13.27 -44.14
CA ALA A 791 17.45 12.25 -44.51
C ALA A 791 17.32 11.16 -43.43
N ASP A 792 18.44 10.67 -42.89
CA ASP A 792 18.45 9.74 -41.75
C ASP A 792 17.82 10.39 -40.48
N ALA A 793 18.07 11.67 -40.22
CA ALA A 793 17.42 12.40 -39.13
C ALA A 793 15.89 12.49 -39.35
N THR A 794 15.39 12.79 -40.55
CA THR A 794 13.92 12.86 -40.78
C THR A 794 13.17 11.54 -40.64
N THR A 795 13.89 10.41 -40.66
CA THR A 795 13.31 9.06 -40.53
C THR A 795 13.46 8.48 -39.13
N THR A 796 14.23 9.13 -38.25
CA THR A 796 14.48 8.71 -36.87
C THR A 796 13.69 9.58 -35.89
N ASN A 797 13.32 9.02 -34.73
CA ASN A 797 12.45 9.72 -33.76
C ASN A 797 13.23 10.38 -32.61
N THR A 798 14.55 10.15 -32.54
CA THR A 798 15.43 10.67 -31.48
C THR A 798 16.70 11.25 -32.09
N HIS A 799 17.06 12.48 -31.71
CA HIS A 799 18.27 13.16 -32.17
C HIS A 799 19.16 13.57 -31.00
N PHE A 800 20.44 13.23 -31.09
CA PHE A 800 21.45 13.64 -30.11
C PHE A 800 22.55 14.47 -30.77
N PHE A 801 23.12 15.38 -29.99
CA PHE A 801 24.24 16.22 -30.42
C PHE A 801 25.31 16.19 -29.34
N ILE A 802 26.51 15.68 -29.68
CA ILE A 802 27.60 15.40 -28.72
C ILE A 802 28.94 15.99 -29.16
#